data_AF-A0A937Z010-F1
#
_entry.id   AF-A0A937Z010-F1
#
_cell.length_a   1.000
_cell.length_b   1.000
_cell.length_c   1.000
_cell.angle_alpha   90.00
_cell.angle_beta   90.00
_cell.angle_gamma   90.00
#
_symmetry.space_group_name_H-M   'P 1'
#
loop_
_entity.id
_entity.type
_entity.pdbx_description
1 polymer ?
#
loop_
_entity_poly.entity_id
_entity_poly.type
_entity_poly.pdbx_seq_one_letter_code
_entity_poly.pdbx_strand_id
1 'polypeptide(L)'
;MPARSRTTPATRQGAPPGMTLRCIAATLATLVVSAPTVAGPVAWIDELDVSLSRCGWQRTLARRSVGGNPLRMAGREYARGIGTHPPGAFWIELAGRGLRFHAVCGVDDEMEDQGSVEFRVLGDGRLLWSTVLRGPDAPVTIDLPLEGVKVLCLEVGTTPDGFGCDHADWCDAWIEMAEGLPKAVPEPPLSPFDELEREIAFFRNQGAGSHFVTQAYRPEATVLPADRDALDVILRRTRALLEHLRSRDGAPDLAEGAEELTRLQALADGASPDDRPRREAVFAEVDALRRRIAFANPLLNFDRLLFIKRPFLPGVYSEGDHMCDQYFGFHALPGGGLFVLEDAFGPEPRAVDLLADTVCENGRLAGRSLAGGGFLSPELTFDGRDIFFAWTEGRPTRYQWTEESTYHLFRVSVDGRGLVQLTDGPVNDFDPCELPNGRVAFISERRGGFGRCHGRPVPTFTLHTMAADGSDLLCISPHETNEWQPSVDAEGLVIYTRWDYVDRGHSQAHHPWVTTPDGSDPRAVHGNYGAALHLRPYMEMDLRAIPGSRRLVATAAAHHGQAYGSLVILDPALPDDDAMGPVRRLTPAAPFPEAETAPTESQPYATAWPLDETFFLCAYDPSGAGSRGAANRHGLYLLDAFGNRLLLYRDPAIGCLSPIPLRPRARPPVLPERAARGLRPEEFRVEENRSPIAPGTGLVGLLNVYDSTLPFPEGARIRALRIIEVLPKVTPNADDPAIGYGSQKGARRVLGTVPVEEDGSAWFTLRAGRPVFFQALDGDGLAVQSMRSETWVQPGETLTCQGCHNPPDRAPANGGPTPLAFRRPPSVPQPEPEGSSPFSFARLVQPVLDRACVQCHTETPDAPDLSRGDFEHADHYWYASYRNLRDFAFFYERADWTPPRTEPGRFGAHASRLYQLLRDGHHGVALPPEDLRRITLWLDCNSDFFGAYTRTLEQAQGALVEPELE
;
A
#
# COMPACT_ATOMS: atom_id res chain seq x y z
N MET A 1 40.97 -62.89 21.78
CA MET A 1 41.90 -63.53 20.81
C MET A 1 41.89 -62.69 19.54
N PRO A 2 43.01 -62.51 18.79
CA PRO A 2 44.33 -63.08 19.05
C PRO A 2 45.34 -62.18 19.80
N ALA A 3 45.90 -61.13 19.17
CA ALA A 3 47.30 -60.69 19.41
C ALA A 3 47.60 -59.24 18.91
N ARG A 4 48.68 -58.51 19.27
CA ARG A 4 49.75 -58.56 20.30
C ARG A 4 50.51 -57.20 20.23
N SER A 5 50.73 -56.46 21.33
CA SER A 5 51.86 -56.54 22.28
C SER A 5 53.13 -55.73 21.94
N ARG A 6 53.58 -54.91 22.92
CA ARG A 6 54.98 -54.69 23.40
C ARG A 6 55.89 -53.74 22.58
N THR A 7 56.86 -52.99 23.13
CA THR A 7 57.36 -52.76 24.53
C THR A 7 58.27 -51.52 24.63
N THR A 8 58.17 -50.77 25.74
CA THR A 8 59.22 -50.20 26.66
C THR A 8 60.74 -50.44 26.38
N PRO A 9 61.70 -49.76 27.07
CA PRO A 9 61.75 -48.37 27.65
C PRO A 9 63.18 -47.69 27.64
N ALA A 10 63.32 -46.58 28.39
CA ALA A 10 64.41 -46.27 29.37
C ALA A 10 65.68 -45.42 29.05
N THR A 11 65.83 -44.36 29.87
CA THR A 11 67.08 -43.84 30.54
C THR A 11 68.11 -43.04 29.69
N ARG A 12 68.99 -42.17 30.23
CA ARG A 12 69.43 -41.88 31.63
C ARG A 12 70.00 -40.43 31.78
N GLN A 13 70.33 -40.03 33.02
CA GLN A 13 70.90 -38.73 33.42
C GLN A 13 72.38 -38.51 33.01
N GLY A 14 72.84 -37.25 33.01
CA GLY A 14 74.28 -36.90 33.12
C GLY A 14 74.60 -35.41 32.92
N ALA A 15 75.33 -34.80 33.87
CA ALA A 15 75.95 -33.47 33.75
C ALA A 15 77.48 -33.59 33.91
N PRO A 16 78.29 -32.70 33.30
CA PRO A 16 79.20 -31.86 34.10
C PRO A 16 79.48 -30.44 33.49
N PRO A 17 80.20 -29.54 34.21
CA PRO A 17 80.39 -28.13 33.82
C PRO A 17 81.79 -27.79 33.23
N GLY A 18 81.96 -26.61 32.59
CA GLY A 18 83.27 -26.12 32.13
C GLY A 18 83.36 -24.71 31.50
N MET A 19 83.84 -23.73 32.29
CA MET A 19 84.71 -22.57 31.97
C MET A 19 84.66 -21.77 30.63
N THR A 20 84.26 -20.49 30.75
CA THR A 20 84.91 -19.24 30.24
C THR A 20 85.46 -19.13 28.80
N LEU A 21 85.00 -18.11 28.03
CA LEU A 21 85.64 -16.77 28.01
C LEU A 21 84.74 -15.67 27.37
N ARG A 22 85.18 -14.41 27.47
CA ARG A 22 84.42 -13.16 27.19
C ARG A 22 84.33 -12.79 25.71
N CYS A 23 83.25 -12.10 25.32
CA CYS A 23 83.33 -10.84 24.57
C CYS A 23 82.11 -9.94 24.82
N ILE A 24 82.24 -8.64 24.58
CA ILE A 24 81.34 -7.59 25.12
C ILE A 24 80.46 -7.00 24.01
N ALA A 25 79.15 -6.91 24.27
CA ALA A 25 78.26 -5.94 23.63
C ALA A 25 77.19 -5.53 24.65
N ALA A 26 76.98 -4.23 24.83
CA ALA A 26 76.00 -3.71 25.78
C ALA A 26 74.65 -3.54 25.09
N THR A 27 73.63 -4.28 25.56
CA THR A 27 72.24 -4.06 25.20
C THR A 27 71.54 -3.42 26.39
N LEU A 28 70.96 -2.23 26.22
CA LEU A 28 70.06 -1.67 27.24
C LEU A 28 68.88 -2.63 27.40
N ALA A 29 68.70 -3.16 28.61
CA ALA A 29 67.48 -3.87 28.96
C ALA A 29 66.35 -2.85 29.17
N THR A 30 65.49 -2.68 28.16
CA THR A 30 64.15 -2.15 28.39
C THR A 30 63.44 -3.14 29.32
N LEU A 31 63.10 -2.67 30.53
CA LEU A 31 62.17 -3.39 31.39
C LEU A 31 60.83 -3.47 30.67
N VAL A 32 60.54 -4.62 30.04
CA VAL A 32 59.16 -4.99 29.77
C VAL A 32 58.57 -5.39 31.11
N VAL A 33 58.00 -4.40 31.80
CA VAL A 33 57.01 -4.66 32.83
C VAL A 33 55.83 -5.29 32.09
N SER A 34 55.73 -6.61 32.13
CA SER A 34 54.45 -7.27 31.89
C SER A 34 53.52 -6.78 33.00
N ALA A 35 52.75 -5.74 32.70
CA ALA A 35 51.54 -5.46 33.44
C ALA A 35 50.71 -6.75 33.43
N PRO A 36 50.09 -7.16 34.55
CA PRO A 36 49.13 -8.23 34.50
C PRO A 36 48.05 -7.81 33.50
N THR A 37 47.80 -8.61 32.47
CA THR A 37 46.59 -8.48 31.66
C THR A 37 45.42 -8.70 32.60
N VAL A 38 44.83 -7.60 33.05
CA VAL A 38 43.49 -7.61 33.65
C VAL A 38 42.61 -8.17 32.56
N ALA A 39 42.07 -9.39 32.78
CA ALA A 39 41.15 -10.00 31.84
C ALA A 39 40.00 -9.01 31.59
N GLY A 40 39.69 -8.79 30.32
CA GLY A 40 38.68 -7.83 29.92
C GLY A 40 37.31 -8.19 30.51
N PRO A 41 36.40 -7.22 30.74
CA PRO A 41 35.01 -7.56 31.04
C PRO A 41 34.45 -8.49 29.95
N VAL A 42 33.95 -9.65 30.39
CA VAL A 42 33.26 -10.63 29.53
C VAL A 42 31.77 -10.39 29.62
N ALA A 43 31.13 -10.15 28.48
CA ALA A 43 29.69 -9.97 28.36
C ALA A 43 29.04 -11.17 27.69
N TRP A 44 27.90 -11.62 28.22
CA TRP A 44 27.15 -12.76 27.70
C TRP A 44 26.10 -12.29 26.71
N ILE A 45 25.95 -13.03 25.60
CA ILE A 45 25.01 -12.66 24.52
C ILE A 45 23.55 -12.65 25.02
N ASP A 46 23.21 -13.54 25.96
CA ASP A 46 21.89 -13.62 26.60
C ASP A 46 21.62 -12.55 27.68
N GLU A 47 22.58 -11.69 27.97
CA GLU A 47 22.45 -10.54 28.89
C GLU A 47 22.31 -9.20 28.13
N LEU A 48 22.45 -9.22 26.81
CA LEU A 48 22.19 -8.09 25.92
C LEU A 48 20.70 -7.96 25.59
N ASP A 49 20.29 -6.83 25.01
CA ASP A 49 18.92 -6.62 24.54
C ASP A 49 18.64 -7.41 23.25
N VAL A 50 18.29 -8.68 23.41
CA VAL A 50 17.91 -9.60 22.33
C VAL A 50 16.60 -9.22 21.65
N SER A 51 15.88 -8.17 22.08
CA SER A 51 14.73 -7.67 21.30
C SER A 51 15.14 -6.89 20.05
N LEU A 52 16.43 -6.55 19.92
CA LEU A 52 17.02 -5.87 18.76
C LEU A 52 17.55 -6.81 17.67
N SER A 53 17.45 -8.14 17.85
CA SER A 53 17.79 -9.11 16.80
C SER A 53 16.65 -9.28 15.79
N ARG A 54 17.01 -9.67 14.57
CA ARG A 54 16.10 -10.23 13.57
C ARG A 54 15.94 -11.73 13.83
N CYS A 55 14.71 -12.22 13.70
CA CYS A 55 14.36 -13.64 13.82
C CYS A 55 13.25 -13.96 12.81
N GLY A 56 13.44 -14.95 11.95
CA GLY A 56 12.49 -15.25 10.86
C GLY A 56 11.16 -15.84 11.32
N TRP A 57 11.14 -16.44 12.53
CA TRP A 57 9.95 -17.02 13.15
C TRP A 57 9.93 -16.67 14.65
N GLN A 58 8.75 -16.33 15.18
CA GLN A 58 8.57 -15.74 16.52
C GLN A 58 9.54 -14.57 16.80
N ARG A 59 10.41 -14.71 17.81
CA ARG A 59 11.42 -13.74 18.25
C ARG A 59 12.58 -14.51 18.87
N THR A 60 13.78 -13.93 18.85
CA THR A 60 14.91 -14.49 19.59
C THR A 60 14.62 -14.50 21.10
N LEU A 61 14.98 -15.57 21.79
CA LEU A 61 14.80 -15.70 23.24
C LEU A 61 16.14 -15.91 23.95
N ALA A 62 16.35 -15.21 25.05
CA ALA A 62 17.48 -15.43 25.94
C ALA A 62 17.25 -16.67 26.82
N ARG A 63 18.25 -17.56 26.88
CA ARG A 63 18.27 -18.80 27.69
C ARG A 63 17.16 -19.80 27.36
N ARG A 64 16.57 -19.71 26.17
CA ARG A 64 15.55 -20.61 25.63
C ARG A 64 15.72 -20.72 24.11
N SER A 65 15.37 -21.90 23.57
CA SER A 65 15.18 -22.11 22.14
C SER A 65 14.13 -21.12 21.59
N VAL A 66 14.05 -20.98 20.25
CA VAL A 66 13.00 -20.15 19.63
C VAL A 66 11.58 -20.73 19.85
N GLY A 67 11.44 -22.05 20.09
CA GLY A 67 10.21 -22.68 20.54
C GLY A 67 9.85 -22.45 22.02
N GLY A 68 10.79 -21.90 22.81
CA GLY A 68 10.58 -21.53 24.22
C GLY A 68 10.98 -22.59 25.25
N ASN A 69 11.55 -23.73 24.84
CA ASN A 69 12.10 -24.77 25.71
C ASN A 69 13.56 -24.45 26.15
N PRO A 70 14.20 -25.27 27.01
CA PRO A 70 15.62 -25.11 27.32
C PRO A 70 16.50 -25.36 26.08
N LEU A 71 17.51 -24.49 25.88
CA LEU A 71 18.49 -24.59 24.79
C LEU A 71 19.18 -25.97 24.80
N ARG A 72 19.04 -26.75 23.73
CA ARG A 72 19.56 -28.12 23.68
C ARG A 72 20.07 -28.47 22.29
N MET A 73 21.28 -28.99 22.20
CA MET A 73 21.83 -29.45 20.92
C MET A 73 22.59 -30.77 21.10
N ALA A 74 22.31 -31.75 20.24
CA ALA A 74 22.83 -33.11 20.31
C ALA A 74 22.68 -33.76 21.69
N GLY A 75 21.53 -33.54 22.35
CA GLY A 75 21.22 -34.09 23.67
C GLY A 75 21.94 -33.42 24.85
N ARG A 76 22.71 -32.35 24.63
CA ARG A 76 23.32 -31.53 25.71
C ARG A 76 22.50 -30.25 25.92
N GLU A 77 22.09 -30.02 27.17
CA GLU A 77 21.46 -28.77 27.61
C GLU A 77 22.50 -27.68 27.91
N TYR A 78 22.16 -26.43 27.57
CA TYR A 78 22.98 -25.25 27.79
C TYR A 78 22.22 -24.22 28.63
N ALA A 79 22.86 -23.73 29.71
CA ALA A 79 22.23 -22.80 30.64
C ALA A 79 22.24 -21.33 30.15
N ARG A 80 23.07 -21.01 29.14
CA ARG A 80 23.23 -19.67 28.57
C ARG A 80 23.41 -19.71 27.06
N GLY A 81 22.96 -18.63 26.42
CA GLY A 81 22.83 -18.54 24.97
C GLY A 81 21.50 -17.94 24.54
N ILE A 82 21.32 -17.84 23.23
CA ILE A 82 20.09 -17.35 22.58
C ILE A 82 19.57 -18.37 21.57
N GLY A 83 18.26 -18.60 21.55
CA GLY A 83 17.58 -19.39 20.52
C GLY A 83 16.93 -18.46 19.49
N THR A 84 17.09 -18.79 18.21
CA THR A 84 16.65 -17.97 17.07
C THR A 84 16.24 -18.84 15.86
N HIS A 85 15.86 -18.20 14.76
CA HIS A 85 15.38 -18.86 13.54
C HIS A 85 15.78 -18.05 12.29
N PRO A 86 16.21 -18.68 11.18
CA PRO A 86 16.55 -17.97 9.95
C PRO A 86 15.31 -17.38 9.23
N PRO A 87 15.46 -16.30 8.46
CA PRO A 87 16.62 -15.42 8.42
C PRO A 87 16.75 -14.65 9.74
N GLY A 88 17.84 -14.87 10.47
CA GLY A 88 18.07 -14.37 11.81
C GLY A 88 19.41 -13.65 11.91
N ALA A 89 19.50 -12.59 12.69
CA ALA A 89 20.74 -11.83 12.87
C ALA A 89 20.73 -11.00 14.17
N PHE A 90 21.85 -10.90 14.86
CA PHE A 90 22.00 -10.06 16.05
C PHE A 90 23.25 -9.18 15.96
N TRP A 91 23.07 -7.86 16.07
CA TRP A 91 24.13 -6.87 15.93
C TRP A 91 24.55 -6.28 17.26
N ILE A 92 25.87 -6.20 17.44
CA ILE A 92 26.48 -5.88 18.72
C ILE A 92 27.60 -4.85 18.48
N GLU A 93 27.43 -3.65 19.01
CA GLU A 93 28.43 -2.60 18.99
C GLU A 93 29.56 -2.92 19.99
N LEU A 94 30.78 -2.94 19.48
CA LEU A 94 32.03 -3.17 20.20
C LEU A 94 32.91 -1.90 20.23
N ALA A 95 32.61 -0.90 19.40
CA ALA A 95 33.37 0.35 19.26
C ALA A 95 34.88 0.16 19.01
N GLY A 96 35.29 -0.94 18.37
CA GLY A 96 36.70 -1.27 18.10
C GLY A 96 37.44 -1.89 19.28
N ARG A 97 36.76 -2.16 20.40
CA ARG A 97 37.35 -2.64 21.67
C ARG A 97 37.11 -4.12 21.96
N GLY A 98 36.49 -4.85 21.04
CA GLY A 98 36.38 -6.31 21.14
C GLY A 98 37.76 -6.96 21.08
N LEU A 99 37.98 -7.96 21.92
CA LEU A 99 39.17 -8.82 21.88
C LEU A 99 38.83 -10.19 21.30
N ARG A 100 37.73 -10.80 21.76
CA ARG A 100 37.40 -12.19 21.44
C ARG A 100 35.91 -12.47 21.44
N PHE A 101 35.45 -13.29 20.50
CA PHE A 101 34.12 -13.91 20.50
C PHE A 101 34.26 -15.41 20.72
N HIS A 102 33.40 -15.98 21.57
CA HIS A 102 33.25 -17.42 21.74
C HIS A 102 31.78 -17.80 21.71
N ALA A 103 31.43 -18.93 21.09
CA ALA A 103 30.09 -19.52 21.15
C ALA A 103 30.13 -21.02 20.80
N VAL A 104 29.04 -21.72 21.05
CA VAL A 104 28.74 -23.06 20.51
C VAL A 104 27.44 -22.97 19.74
N CYS A 105 27.45 -23.28 18.44
CA CYS A 105 26.27 -23.18 17.57
C CYS A 105 25.80 -24.54 17.05
N GLY A 106 24.50 -24.66 16.76
CA GLY A 106 23.87 -25.88 16.25
C GLY A 106 22.35 -25.75 16.10
N VAL A 107 21.73 -26.75 15.48
CA VAL A 107 20.28 -26.90 15.43
C VAL A 107 19.79 -27.39 16.80
N ASP A 108 18.67 -26.86 17.28
CA ASP A 108 18.08 -27.25 18.57
C ASP A 108 17.34 -28.61 18.48
N ASP A 109 17.49 -29.42 19.54
CA ASP A 109 16.90 -30.76 19.71
C ASP A 109 15.37 -30.79 19.48
N GLU A 110 14.66 -29.65 19.60
CA GLU A 110 13.22 -29.50 19.28
C GLU A 110 12.84 -30.01 17.89
N MET A 111 13.75 -29.93 16.92
CA MET A 111 13.50 -30.26 15.51
C MET A 111 13.84 -31.72 15.16
N GLU A 112 14.29 -32.51 16.13
CA GLU A 112 14.76 -33.89 15.93
C GLU A 112 15.86 -33.96 14.84
N ASP A 113 15.67 -34.77 13.80
CA ASP A 113 16.59 -34.89 12.65
C ASP A 113 16.33 -33.84 11.54
N GLN A 114 15.42 -32.88 11.76
CA GLN A 114 15.02 -31.86 10.79
C GLN A 114 15.81 -30.55 10.96
N GLY A 115 15.71 -29.67 9.96
CA GLY A 115 16.38 -28.37 9.95
C GLY A 115 17.78 -28.38 9.34
N SER A 116 18.13 -27.29 8.66
CA SER A 116 19.41 -27.07 8.00
C SER A 116 19.72 -25.57 7.94
N VAL A 117 20.73 -25.13 8.69
CA VAL A 117 21.01 -23.70 8.91
C VAL A 117 22.45 -23.33 8.58
N GLU A 118 22.66 -22.13 8.05
CA GLU A 118 23.99 -21.56 7.87
C GLU A 118 24.30 -20.55 8.98
N PHE A 119 25.19 -20.90 9.90
CA PHE A 119 25.71 -19.96 10.89
C PHE A 119 26.82 -19.11 10.27
N ARG A 120 26.77 -17.79 10.48
CA ARG A 120 27.82 -16.86 10.07
C ARG A 120 28.15 -15.87 11.19
N VAL A 121 29.43 -15.51 11.29
CA VAL A 121 29.92 -14.40 12.14
C VAL A 121 30.55 -13.36 11.24
N LEU A 122 30.06 -12.12 11.31
CA LEU A 122 30.56 -11.00 10.50
C LEU A 122 31.05 -9.87 11.39
N GLY A 123 32.17 -9.24 11.02
CA GLY A 123 32.70 -8.03 11.65
C GLY A 123 32.70 -6.88 10.66
N ASP A 124 32.01 -5.79 11.00
CA ASP A 124 31.86 -4.60 10.13
C ASP A 124 31.38 -4.97 8.70
N GLY A 125 30.41 -5.89 8.62
CA GLY A 125 29.84 -6.41 7.38
C GLY A 125 30.68 -7.47 6.64
N ARG A 126 31.92 -7.73 7.10
CA ARG A 126 32.83 -8.71 6.47
C ARG A 126 32.72 -10.07 7.16
N LEU A 127 32.60 -11.13 6.37
CA LEU A 127 32.54 -12.50 6.89
C LEU A 127 33.87 -12.87 7.60
N LEU A 128 33.79 -13.19 8.89
CA LEU A 128 34.90 -13.69 9.69
C LEU A 128 34.91 -15.23 9.73
N TRP A 129 33.72 -15.84 9.73
CA TRP A 129 33.54 -17.28 9.87
C TRP A 129 32.14 -17.71 9.40
N SER A 130 32.01 -18.91 8.83
CA SER A 130 30.71 -19.56 8.62
C SER A 130 30.78 -21.09 8.66
N THR A 131 29.63 -21.72 8.86
CA THR A 131 29.41 -23.16 8.68
C THR A 131 27.95 -23.46 8.36
N VAL A 132 27.67 -24.66 7.82
CA VAL A 132 26.30 -25.19 7.64
C VAL A 132 26.13 -26.40 8.56
N LEU A 133 25.05 -26.44 9.34
CA LEU A 133 24.71 -27.53 10.26
C LEU A 133 23.27 -27.98 10.04
N ARG A 134 23.01 -29.27 10.20
CA ARG A 134 21.68 -29.90 10.16
C ARG A 134 21.33 -30.48 11.52
N GLY A 135 20.06 -30.81 11.76
CA GLY A 135 19.57 -31.48 12.98
C GLY A 135 20.52 -32.52 13.61
N PRO A 136 21.01 -33.54 12.86
CA PRO A 136 21.87 -34.58 13.41
C PRO A 136 23.38 -34.21 13.50
N ASP A 137 23.80 -33.01 13.09
CA ASP A 137 25.20 -32.60 13.12
C ASP A 137 25.64 -32.21 14.55
N ALA A 138 26.91 -32.48 14.88
CA ALA A 138 27.45 -32.12 16.20
C ALA A 138 27.62 -30.59 16.34
N PRO A 139 27.31 -30.00 17.51
CA PRO A 139 27.47 -28.56 17.74
C PRO A 139 28.91 -28.09 17.54
N VAL A 140 29.09 -26.94 16.88
CA VAL A 140 30.40 -26.40 16.53
C VAL A 140 30.79 -25.29 17.49
N THR A 141 32.00 -25.38 18.06
CA THR A 141 32.58 -24.32 18.88
C THR A 141 33.28 -23.28 18.00
N ILE A 142 32.97 -22.02 18.24
CA ILE A 142 33.51 -20.83 17.58
C ILE A 142 34.40 -20.12 18.59
N ASP A 143 35.60 -19.72 18.16
CA ASP A 143 36.56 -18.97 18.95
C ASP A 143 37.33 -18.05 17.98
N LEU A 144 37.03 -16.74 18.01
CA LEU A 144 37.47 -15.78 17.00
C LEU A 144 38.06 -14.50 17.63
N PRO A 145 39.17 -13.97 17.07
CA PRO A 145 39.67 -12.63 17.41
C PRO A 145 38.71 -11.54 16.92
N LEU A 146 38.65 -10.41 17.63
CA LEU A 146 37.78 -9.26 17.33
C LEU A 146 38.51 -7.92 17.23
N GLU A 147 39.84 -7.89 17.24
CA GLU A 147 40.59 -6.63 17.34
C GLU A 147 40.24 -5.64 16.21
N GLY A 148 39.74 -4.46 16.61
CA GLY A 148 39.37 -3.39 15.69
C GLY A 148 37.95 -3.49 15.11
N VAL A 149 37.22 -4.60 15.29
CA VAL A 149 35.82 -4.74 14.87
C VAL A 149 34.95 -3.74 15.62
N LYS A 150 34.14 -2.95 14.91
CA LYS A 150 33.24 -1.96 15.52
C LYS A 150 31.85 -2.52 15.79
N VAL A 151 31.33 -3.34 14.89
CA VAL A 151 30.05 -4.04 15.01
C VAL A 151 30.23 -5.51 14.64
N LEU A 152 29.86 -6.40 15.57
CA LEU A 152 29.76 -7.85 15.35
C LEU A 152 28.33 -8.20 14.96
N CYS A 153 28.16 -9.08 13.98
CA CYS A 153 26.88 -9.69 13.62
C CYS A 153 26.96 -11.21 13.78
N LEU A 154 26.00 -11.78 14.51
CA LEU A 154 25.76 -13.21 14.61
C LEU A 154 24.55 -13.55 13.73
N GLU A 155 24.78 -14.17 12.57
CA GLU A 155 23.75 -14.42 11.55
C GLU A 155 23.43 -15.91 11.42
N VAL A 156 22.14 -16.22 11.24
CA VAL A 156 21.62 -17.54 10.90
C VAL A 156 20.86 -17.41 9.57
N GLY A 157 21.45 -17.96 8.51
CA GLY A 157 20.93 -17.98 7.16
C GLY A 157 20.23 -19.30 6.80
N THR A 158 19.45 -19.24 5.72
CA THR A 158 18.70 -20.35 5.13
C THR A 158 19.56 -21.18 4.16
N THR A 159 19.41 -22.50 4.13
CA THR A 159 20.00 -23.35 3.09
C THR A 159 19.02 -23.57 1.91
N PRO A 160 19.44 -24.21 0.78
CA PRO A 160 18.61 -24.29 -0.44
C PRO A 160 17.27 -25.05 -0.33
N ASP A 161 17.02 -25.72 0.79
CA ASP A 161 15.79 -26.41 1.18
C ASP A 161 14.78 -25.50 1.92
N GLY A 162 15.16 -24.26 2.25
CA GLY A 162 14.27 -23.23 2.78
C GLY A 162 14.60 -22.82 4.20
N PHE A 163 13.56 -22.65 5.03
CA PHE A 163 13.68 -22.32 6.46
C PHE A 163 12.72 -23.15 7.35
N GLY A 164 12.26 -24.30 6.86
CA GLY A 164 11.31 -25.13 7.59
C GLY A 164 12.00 -25.97 8.66
N CYS A 165 11.57 -25.84 9.92
CA CYS A 165 12.13 -26.55 11.07
C CYS A 165 13.59 -26.13 11.42
N ASP A 166 13.95 -24.87 11.19
CA ASP A 166 15.31 -24.35 11.35
C ASP A 166 15.54 -23.67 12.72
N HIS A 167 15.22 -24.35 13.81
CA HIS A 167 15.45 -23.79 15.15
C HIS A 167 16.96 -23.82 15.47
N ALA A 168 17.55 -22.65 15.71
CA ALA A 168 19.00 -22.47 15.74
C ALA A 168 19.47 -21.77 17.01
N ASP A 169 20.50 -22.33 17.64
CA ASP A 169 20.98 -21.89 18.94
C ASP A 169 22.42 -21.32 18.89
N TRP A 170 22.65 -20.25 19.65
CA TRP A 170 23.98 -19.73 19.98
C TRP A 170 24.22 -19.89 21.49
N CYS A 171 24.71 -21.05 21.89
CA CYS A 171 24.95 -21.44 23.28
C CYS A 171 26.34 -21.07 23.81
N ASP A 172 26.47 -20.96 25.13
CA ASP A 172 27.71 -20.59 25.84
C ASP A 172 28.43 -19.37 25.19
N ALA A 173 27.63 -18.43 24.69
CA ALA A 173 28.09 -17.34 23.82
C ALA A 173 28.45 -16.08 24.62
N TRP A 174 29.67 -15.58 24.41
CA TRP A 174 30.21 -14.40 25.10
C TRP A 174 31.26 -13.64 24.29
N ILE A 175 31.48 -12.38 24.69
CA ILE A 175 32.45 -11.45 24.10
C ILE A 175 33.38 -10.94 25.21
N GLU A 176 34.70 -11.04 25.00
CA GLU A 176 35.71 -10.38 25.83
C GLU A 176 36.03 -9.00 25.25
N MET A 177 35.95 -7.95 26.08
CA MET A 177 36.18 -6.55 25.71
C MET A 177 37.43 -6.00 26.37
N ALA A 178 38.23 -5.19 25.68
CA ALA A 178 39.38 -4.50 26.28
C ALA A 178 38.96 -3.48 27.35
N GLU A 179 37.83 -2.81 27.15
CA GLU A 179 37.22 -1.86 28.08
C GLU A 179 35.74 -1.68 27.74
N GLY A 180 34.90 -1.41 28.76
CA GLY A 180 33.46 -1.20 28.60
C GLY A 180 32.67 -2.51 28.46
N LEU A 181 31.40 -2.40 28.10
CA LEU A 181 30.56 -3.52 27.74
C LEU A 181 30.09 -3.36 26.29
N PRO A 182 29.92 -4.45 25.53
CA PRO A 182 29.32 -4.37 24.22
C PRO A 182 27.83 -4.05 24.36
N LYS A 183 27.23 -3.47 23.32
CA LYS A 183 25.84 -3.04 23.34
C LYS A 183 25.09 -3.68 22.19
N ALA A 184 23.95 -4.30 22.45
CA ALA A 184 23.01 -4.64 21.37
C ALA A 184 22.59 -3.36 20.63
N VAL A 185 22.70 -3.40 19.31
CA VAL A 185 22.25 -2.31 18.44
C VAL A 185 21.27 -2.86 17.42
N PRO A 186 20.33 -2.04 16.92
CA PRO A 186 19.50 -2.44 15.79
C PRO A 186 20.35 -2.74 14.56
N GLU A 187 19.77 -3.40 13.56
CA GLU A 187 20.40 -3.62 12.25
C GLU A 187 21.01 -2.30 11.72
N PRO A 188 22.34 -2.26 11.48
CA PRO A 188 22.96 -1.10 10.87
C PRO A 188 22.45 -1.00 9.42
N PRO A 189 22.21 0.22 8.91
CA PRO A 189 21.92 0.38 7.49
C PRO A 189 23.09 -0.17 6.66
N LEU A 190 22.76 -0.74 5.51
CA LEU A 190 23.77 -1.17 4.54
C LEU A 190 24.66 -0.01 4.13
N SER A 191 25.91 -0.31 3.76
CA SER A 191 26.71 0.69 3.05
C SER A 191 26.09 0.95 1.67
N PRO A 192 26.18 2.17 1.10
CA PRO A 192 25.67 2.41 -0.26
C PRO A 192 26.34 1.54 -1.34
N PHE A 193 27.53 0.97 -1.05
CA PHE A 193 28.17 -0.03 -1.90
C PHE A 193 27.41 -1.37 -1.82
N ASP A 194 27.14 -1.88 -0.60
CA ASP A 194 26.42 -3.15 -0.40
C ASP A 194 24.94 -3.06 -0.83
N GLU A 195 24.29 -1.90 -0.72
CA GLU A 195 22.97 -1.64 -1.31
C GLU A 195 22.99 -1.87 -2.83
N LEU A 196 24.00 -1.32 -3.52
CA LEU A 196 24.13 -1.47 -4.97
C LEU A 196 24.56 -2.88 -5.38
N GLU A 197 25.37 -3.59 -4.59
CA GLU A 197 25.66 -5.01 -4.82
C GLU A 197 24.39 -5.88 -4.71
N ARG A 198 23.50 -5.60 -3.75
CA ARG A 198 22.18 -6.26 -3.67
C ARG A 198 21.31 -5.93 -4.89
N GLU A 199 21.29 -4.68 -5.33
CA GLU A 199 20.57 -4.24 -6.54
C GLU A 199 21.11 -4.93 -7.81
N ILE A 200 22.43 -5.08 -7.93
CA ILE A 200 23.10 -5.82 -9.01
C ILE A 200 22.74 -7.30 -8.97
N ALA A 201 22.77 -7.94 -7.80
CA ALA A 201 22.37 -9.34 -7.65
C ALA A 201 20.91 -9.55 -8.07
N PHE A 202 20.00 -8.65 -7.67
CA PHE A 202 18.60 -8.67 -8.12
C PHE A 202 18.49 -8.62 -9.65
N PHE A 203 19.03 -7.60 -10.31
CA PHE A 203 18.91 -7.47 -11.77
C PHE A 203 19.60 -8.61 -12.54
N ARG A 204 20.72 -9.15 -12.04
CA ARG A 204 21.39 -10.32 -12.64
C ARG A 204 20.54 -11.58 -12.55
N ASN A 205 19.81 -11.78 -11.44
CA ASN A 205 18.89 -12.91 -11.27
C ASN A 205 17.65 -12.78 -12.18
N GLN A 206 17.14 -11.57 -12.41
CA GLN A 206 16.00 -11.34 -13.33
C GLN A 206 16.40 -11.39 -14.81
N GLY A 207 17.63 -10.97 -15.14
CA GLY A 207 18.14 -10.91 -16.50
C GLY A 207 17.72 -9.65 -17.28
N ALA A 208 18.53 -9.29 -18.29
CA ALA A 208 18.39 -8.02 -19.02
C ALA A 208 17.12 -7.88 -19.88
N GLY A 209 16.43 -8.99 -20.19
CA GLY A 209 15.15 -8.99 -20.90
C GLY A 209 13.93 -8.94 -19.98
N SER A 210 14.11 -8.89 -18.66
CA SER A 210 13.02 -8.85 -17.69
C SER A 210 12.19 -7.57 -17.78
N HIS A 211 10.94 -7.65 -17.33
CA HIS A 211 10.03 -6.52 -17.28
C HIS A 211 10.48 -5.43 -16.30
N PHE A 212 11.24 -5.76 -15.26
CA PHE A 212 11.93 -4.77 -14.41
C PHE A 212 12.84 -3.83 -15.21
N VAL A 213 13.48 -4.33 -16.28
CA VAL A 213 14.34 -3.53 -17.16
C VAL A 213 13.52 -2.84 -18.24
N THR A 214 12.59 -3.55 -18.91
CA THR A 214 11.85 -3.00 -20.06
C THR A 214 10.72 -2.04 -19.68
N GLN A 215 10.22 -2.09 -18.44
CA GLN A 215 9.24 -1.15 -17.88
C GLN A 215 9.87 0.00 -17.08
N ALA A 216 11.20 0.06 -16.98
CA ALA A 216 11.89 1.15 -16.30
C ALA A 216 11.59 2.51 -16.99
N TYR A 217 11.35 3.56 -16.20
CA TYR A 217 11.12 4.90 -16.72
C TYR A 217 12.37 5.47 -17.43
N ARG A 218 13.56 5.06 -16.96
CA ARG A 218 14.86 5.32 -17.58
C ARG A 218 15.74 4.07 -17.48
N PRO A 219 16.46 3.67 -18.55
CA PRO A 219 17.35 2.51 -18.51
C PRO A 219 18.51 2.71 -17.52
N GLU A 220 18.93 3.94 -17.24
CA GLU A 220 20.02 4.25 -16.30
C GLU A 220 19.71 3.79 -14.86
N ALA A 221 18.43 3.79 -14.47
CA ALA A 221 17.95 3.29 -13.16
C ALA A 221 18.00 1.76 -13.02
N THR A 222 18.41 1.04 -14.06
CA THR A 222 18.65 -0.42 -14.04
C THR A 222 20.15 -0.72 -13.87
N VAL A 223 20.51 -2.00 -13.90
CA VAL A 223 21.91 -2.47 -13.99
C VAL A 223 22.14 -3.02 -15.39
N LEU A 224 23.16 -2.50 -16.08
CA LEU A 224 23.48 -2.85 -17.46
C LEU A 224 24.44 -4.05 -17.50
N PRO A 225 24.47 -4.84 -18.59
CA PRO A 225 25.42 -5.95 -18.75
C PRO A 225 26.91 -5.56 -18.68
N ALA A 226 27.24 -4.28 -18.81
CA ALA A 226 28.60 -3.75 -18.69
C ALA A 226 28.99 -3.41 -17.24
N ASP A 227 28.04 -3.30 -16.32
CA ASP A 227 28.32 -2.95 -14.92
C ASP A 227 28.89 -4.19 -14.18
N ARG A 228 30.16 -4.15 -13.80
CA ARG A 228 30.84 -5.27 -13.12
C ARG A 228 30.50 -5.34 -11.64
N ASP A 229 30.34 -4.20 -11.00
CA ASP A 229 30.13 -4.02 -9.55
C ASP A 229 29.45 -2.67 -9.24
N ALA A 230 29.23 -2.39 -7.95
CA ALA A 230 28.63 -1.14 -7.46
C ALA A 230 29.38 0.13 -7.89
N LEU A 231 30.72 0.08 -8.01
CA LEU A 231 31.53 1.21 -8.48
C LEU A 231 31.24 1.58 -9.95
N ASP A 232 31.07 0.60 -10.83
CA ASP A 232 30.68 0.88 -12.22
C ASP A 232 29.28 1.51 -12.30
N VAL A 233 28.32 1.00 -11.52
CA VAL A 233 26.94 1.52 -11.48
C VAL A 233 26.91 2.98 -10.99
N ILE A 234 27.57 3.29 -9.87
CA ILE A 234 27.57 4.67 -9.35
C ILE A 234 28.29 5.64 -10.28
N LEU A 235 29.40 5.24 -10.93
CA LEU A 235 30.07 6.06 -11.94
C LEU A 235 29.15 6.37 -13.12
N ARG A 236 28.45 5.35 -13.65
CA ARG A 236 27.50 5.50 -14.76
C ARG A 236 26.33 6.40 -14.39
N ARG A 237 25.70 6.20 -13.24
CA ARG A 237 24.56 7.02 -12.78
C ARG A 237 24.98 8.45 -12.42
N THR A 238 26.19 8.66 -11.90
CA THR A 238 26.76 9.99 -11.65
C THR A 238 27.05 10.73 -12.96
N ARG A 239 27.50 10.01 -14.00
CA ARG A 239 27.69 10.58 -15.35
C ARG A 239 26.36 11.02 -15.97
N ALA A 240 25.32 10.19 -15.91
CA ALA A 240 23.99 10.54 -16.40
C ALA A 240 23.43 11.79 -15.70
N LEU A 241 23.56 11.86 -14.37
CA LEU A 241 23.20 13.03 -13.57
C LEU A 241 23.97 14.30 -14.00
N LEU A 242 25.30 14.20 -14.14
CA LEU A 242 26.17 15.30 -14.56
C LEU A 242 25.80 15.82 -15.96
N GLU A 243 25.65 14.92 -16.93
CA GLU A 243 25.27 15.25 -18.31
C GLU A 243 23.88 15.89 -18.37
N HIS A 244 22.93 15.34 -17.62
CA HIS A 244 21.60 15.93 -17.49
C HIS A 244 21.66 17.35 -16.94
N LEU A 245 22.27 17.59 -15.77
CA LEU A 245 22.36 18.93 -15.17
C LEU A 245 23.07 19.95 -16.04
N ARG A 246 24.13 19.54 -16.77
CA ARG A 246 24.83 20.40 -17.74
C ARG A 246 24.01 20.75 -18.98
N SER A 247 22.96 19.99 -19.28
CA SER A 247 22.06 20.23 -20.42
C SER A 247 20.86 21.14 -20.11
N ARG A 248 20.64 21.48 -18.83
CA ARG A 248 19.46 22.25 -18.39
C ARG A 248 19.62 23.76 -18.58
N ASP A 249 18.50 24.45 -18.72
CA ASP A 249 18.45 25.90 -18.56
C ASP A 249 18.88 26.29 -17.14
N GLY A 250 19.76 27.28 -17.02
CA GLY A 250 20.38 27.64 -15.75
C GLY A 250 21.39 26.60 -15.22
N ALA A 251 21.99 25.81 -16.11
CA ALA A 251 23.00 24.80 -15.74
C ALA A 251 24.10 25.39 -14.83
N PRO A 252 24.44 24.72 -13.71
CA PRO A 252 25.58 25.07 -12.88
C PRO A 252 26.90 24.81 -13.64
N ASP A 253 27.97 25.52 -13.27
CA ASP A 253 29.31 25.15 -13.72
C ASP A 253 29.75 23.87 -12.99
N LEU A 254 29.88 22.80 -13.77
CA LEU A 254 30.30 21.48 -13.32
C LEU A 254 31.55 20.99 -14.09
N ALA A 255 32.38 21.90 -14.60
CA ALA A 255 33.61 21.56 -15.30
C ALA A 255 34.57 20.76 -14.40
N GLU A 256 34.84 21.24 -13.19
CA GLU A 256 35.69 20.54 -12.19
C GLU A 256 35.12 19.16 -11.84
N GLY A 257 33.81 19.06 -11.61
CA GLY A 257 33.15 17.77 -11.33
C GLY A 257 33.23 16.78 -12.50
N ALA A 258 33.26 17.27 -13.74
CA ALA A 258 33.45 16.42 -14.93
C ALA A 258 34.90 15.91 -15.06
N GLU A 259 35.89 16.76 -14.77
CA GLU A 259 37.30 16.37 -14.73
C GLU A 259 37.57 15.36 -13.61
N GLU A 260 37.01 15.58 -12.42
CA GLU A 260 37.12 14.67 -11.29
C GLU A 260 36.44 13.32 -11.58
N LEU A 261 35.24 13.31 -12.18
CA LEU A 261 34.57 12.07 -12.58
C LEU A 261 35.39 11.30 -13.64
N THR A 262 36.07 11.99 -14.54
CA THR A 262 36.99 11.39 -15.52
C THR A 262 38.22 10.77 -14.84
N ARG A 263 38.80 11.45 -13.84
CA ARG A 263 39.87 10.89 -12.99
C ARG A 263 39.41 9.62 -12.26
N LEU A 264 38.23 9.65 -11.65
CA LEU A 264 37.68 8.54 -10.88
C LEU A 264 37.35 7.33 -11.76
N GLN A 265 36.82 7.55 -12.97
CA GLN A 265 36.66 6.49 -13.96
C GLN A 265 37.99 5.81 -14.27
N ALA A 266 39.06 6.57 -14.54
CA ALA A 266 40.38 5.99 -14.82
C ALA A 266 40.96 5.19 -13.64
N LEU A 267 40.68 5.59 -12.40
CA LEU A 267 41.05 4.82 -11.20
C LEU A 267 40.26 3.52 -11.07
N ALA A 268 38.96 3.53 -11.40
CA ALA A 268 38.10 2.36 -11.42
C ALA A 268 38.43 1.39 -12.56
N ASP A 269 38.80 1.89 -13.74
CA ASP A 269 39.25 1.06 -14.86
C ASP A 269 40.56 0.32 -14.52
N GLY A 270 41.42 0.94 -13.71
CA GLY A 270 42.67 0.37 -13.21
C GLY A 270 42.54 -0.51 -11.95
N ALA A 271 41.33 -0.80 -11.47
CA ALA A 271 41.07 -1.64 -10.28
C ALA A 271 40.27 -2.89 -10.66
N SER A 272 40.76 -4.09 -10.32
CA SER A 272 40.00 -5.34 -10.57
C SER A 272 38.72 -5.37 -9.75
N PRO A 273 37.58 -5.88 -10.28
CA PRO A 273 36.40 -6.20 -9.47
C PRO A 273 36.70 -7.05 -8.22
N ASP A 274 37.73 -7.90 -8.27
CA ASP A 274 38.18 -8.72 -7.12
C ASP A 274 38.89 -7.90 -6.02
N ASP A 275 39.37 -6.69 -6.33
CA ASP A 275 40.02 -5.78 -5.37
C ASP A 275 38.98 -4.89 -4.67
N ARG A 276 38.06 -5.56 -3.96
CA ARG A 276 36.94 -4.91 -3.25
C ARG A 276 37.38 -3.72 -2.38
N PRO A 277 38.43 -3.79 -1.54
CA PRO A 277 38.84 -2.64 -0.71
C PRO A 277 39.23 -1.41 -1.53
N ARG A 278 39.88 -1.59 -2.69
CA ARG A 278 40.22 -0.48 -3.58
C ARG A 278 39.00 0.08 -4.30
N ARG A 279 38.04 -0.78 -4.69
CA ARG A 279 36.79 -0.34 -5.33
C ARG A 279 35.84 0.35 -4.34
N GLU A 280 35.74 -0.10 -3.10
CA GLU A 280 35.07 0.60 -1.99
C GLU A 280 35.68 2.01 -1.77
N ALA A 281 37.01 2.15 -1.82
CA ALA A 281 37.67 3.44 -1.65
C ALA A 281 37.36 4.44 -2.78
N VAL A 282 37.45 4.00 -4.05
CA VAL A 282 37.09 4.86 -5.20
C VAL A 282 35.58 5.14 -5.22
N PHE A 283 34.74 4.19 -4.81
CA PHE A 283 33.30 4.38 -4.67
C PHE A 283 32.97 5.52 -3.71
N ALA A 284 33.65 5.60 -2.56
CA ALA A 284 33.45 6.67 -1.59
C ALA A 284 33.82 8.06 -2.16
N GLU A 285 34.88 8.16 -2.98
CA GLU A 285 35.19 9.39 -3.71
C GLU A 285 34.09 9.75 -4.74
N VAL A 286 33.57 8.76 -5.49
CA VAL A 286 32.49 8.97 -6.47
C VAL A 286 31.18 9.36 -5.80
N ASP A 287 30.82 8.77 -4.66
CA ASP A 287 29.61 9.12 -3.92
C ASP A 287 29.67 10.55 -3.35
N ALA A 288 30.82 10.94 -2.81
CA ALA A 288 31.06 12.30 -2.36
C ALA A 288 30.98 13.32 -3.53
N LEU A 289 31.52 12.97 -4.70
CA LEU A 289 31.39 13.78 -5.91
C LEU A 289 29.94 13.84 -6.41
N ARG A 290 29.24 12.71 -6.45
CA ARG A 290 27.81 12.62 -6.80
C ARG A 290 26.96 13.54 -5.95
N ARG A 291 27.21 13.61 -4.64
CA ARG A 291 26.52 14.55 -3.74
C ARG A 291 26.76 16.02 -4.14
N ARG A 292 28.01 16.40 -4.42
CA ARG A 292 28.34 17.77 -4.89
C ARG A 292 27.63 18.11 -6.21
N ILE A 293 27.64 17.19 -7.18
CA ILE A 293 26.96 17.35 -8.48
C ILE A 293 25.45 17.48 -8.28
N ALA A 294 24.82 16.58 -7.52
CA ALA A 294 23.39 16.58 -7.27
C ALA A 294 22.92 17.86 -6.58
N PHE A 295 23.70 18.38 -5.63
CA PHE A 295 23.34 19.56 -4.83
C PHE A 295 23.58 20.89 -5.56
N ALA A 296 24.32 20.88 -6.67
CA ALA A 296 24.38 22.01 -7.60
C ALA A 296 23.11 22.16 -8.47
N ASN A 297 22.13 21.26 -8.36
CA ASN A 297 20.90 21.28 -9.15
C ASN A 297 20.07 22.56 -8.88
N PRO A 298 19.76 23.38 -9.89
CA PRO A 298 19.03 24.65 -9.71
C PRO A 298 17.58 24.48 -9.23
N LEU A 299 17.01 23.26 -9.28
CA LEU A 299 15.72 22.95 -8.65
C LEU A 299 15.75 22.99 -7.12
N LEU A 300 16.93 22.85 -6.51
CA LEU A 300 17.17 22.89 -5.06
C LEU A 300 17.39 24.33 -4.57
N ASN A 301 16.66 25.28 -5.16
CA ASN A 301 16.62 26.69 -4.75
C ASN A 301 15.75 26.91 -3.50
N PHE A 302 15.92 26.05 -2.50
CA PHE A 302 15.31 26.07 -1.17
C PHE A 302 16.22 25.30 -0.21
N ASP A 303 16.18 25.65 1.08
CA ASP A 303 17.08 25.14 2.11
C ASP A 303 16.37 24.34 3.22
N ARG A 304 15.03 24.38 3.24
CA ARG A 304 14.19 23.79 4.28
C ARG A 304 13.18 22.78 3.73
N LEU A 305 13.01 21.67 4.45
CA LEU A 305 11.98 20.66 4.21
C LEU A 305 11.04 20.55 5.40
N LEU A 306 9.74 20.60 5.17
CA LEU A 306 8.74 20.08 6.10
C LEU A 306 8.71 18.56 6.01
N PHE A 307 8.58 17.87 7.15
CA PHE A 307 8.36 16.42 7.22
C PHE A 307 7.71 16.03 8.56
N ILE A 308 7.26 14.77 8.68
CA ILE A 308 6.86 14.21 9.98
C ILE A 308 7.84 13.12 10.42
N LYS A 309 8.02 13.01 11.75
CA LYS A 309 8.53 11.79 12.37
C LYS A 309 7.34 10.99 12.89
N ARG A 310 7.31 9.69 12.64
CA ARG A 310 6.22 8.78 13.04
C ARG A 310 6.79 7.41 13.40
N PRO A 311 6.40 6.79 14.53
CA PRO A 311 6.77 5.41 14.80
C PRO A 311 6.07 4.47 13.80
N PHE A 312 6.77 3.41 13.37
CA PHE A 312 6.14 2.35 12.59
C PHE A 312 5.17 1.55 13.45
N LEU A 313 4.10 1.03 12.83
CA LEU A 313 3.12 0.18 13.49
C LEU A 313 3.75 -1.19 13.79
N PRO A 314 3.95 -1.57 15.07
CA PRO A 314 4.50 -2.87 15.40
C PRO A 314 3.44 -3.93 15.09
N GLY A 315 3.74 -4.83 14.14
CA GLY A 315 2.87 -5.92 13.70
C GLY A 315 2.67 -7.03 14.74
N VAL A 316 2.27 -6.67 15.97
CA VAL A 316 2.08 -7.54 17.13
C VAL A 316 0.58 -7.80 17.41
N TYR A 317 -0.31 -7.19 16.62
CA TYR A 317 -1.71 -7.60 16.52
C TYR A 317 -1.93 -8.40 15.23
N SER A 318 -2.64 -9.53 15.36
CA SER A 318 -3.02 -10.44 14.27
C SER A 318 -4.07 -9.86 13.30
N GLU A 319 -4.07 -8.53 13.15
CA GLU A 319 -5.13 -7.71 12.54
C GLU A 319 -4.56 -6.50 11.78
N GLY A 320 -3.23 -6.30 11.77
CA GLY A 320 -2.55 -5.10 11.24
C GLY A 320 -1.85 -5.27 9.88
N ASP A 321 -2.12 -6.36 9.16
CA ASP A 321 -1.55 -6.68 7.84
C ASP A 321 -2.45 -6.15 6.69
N HIS A 322 -3.10 -4.99 6.85
CA HIS A 322 -3.89 -4.34 5.80
C HIS A 322 -3.66 -2.83 5.78
N MET A 323 -3.59 -2.23 4.58
CA MET A 323 -3.28 -0.81 4.40
C MET A 323 -4.18 0.15 5.21
N CYS A 324 -5.42 -0.21 5.52
CA CYS A 324 -6.35 0.61 6.29
C CYS A 324 -5.94 0.76 7.76
N ASP A 325 -5.28 -0.26 8.34
CA ASP A 325 -4.98 -0.31 9.77
C ASP A 325 -4.02 0.82 10.22
N GLN A 326 -3.26 1.38 9.28
CA GLN A 326 -2.36 2.50 9.57
C GLN A 326 -3.08 3.83 9.81
N TYR A 327 -4.36 3.93 9.44
CA TYR A 327 -5.19 5.14 9.55
C TYR A 327 -6.16 5.11 10.74
N PHE A 328 -6.18 4.02 11.53
CA PHE A 328 -6.90 4.00 12.80
C PHE A 328 -6.13 4.75 13.87
N GLY A 329 -6.72 5.80 14.45
CA GLY A 329 -6.08 6.55 15.55
C GLY A 329 -5.71 5.68 16.74
N PHE A 330 -6.50 4.66 17.08
CA PHE A 330 -6.19 3.70 18.16
C PHE A 330 -5.02 2.75 17.88
N HIS A 331 -4.52 2.70 16.65
CA HIS A 331 -3.26 2.03 16.30
C HIS A 331 -2.05 2.98 16.32
N ALA A 332 -2.27 4.29 16.37
CA ALA A 332 -1.18 5.26 16.38
C ALA A 332 -0.31 5.10 17.63
N LEU A 333 0.98 4.82 17.44
CA LEU A 333 1.92 4.86 18.53
C LEU A 333 2.27 6.31 18.91
N PRO A 334 2.34 6.63 20.22
CA PRO A 334 2.74 7.95 20.68
C PRO A 334 4.22 8.19 20.37
N GLY A 335 4.52 9.34 19.76
CA GLY A 335 5.89 9.76 19.46
C GLY A 335 6.05 10.38 18.07
N GLY A 336 7.22 10.98 17.85
CA GLY A 336 7.47 11.77 16.64
C GLY A 336 6.94 13.20 16.78
N GLY A 337 6.50 13.79 15.67
CA GLY A 337 6.16 15.21 15.60
C GLY A 337 6.16 15.77 14.18
N LEU A 338 5.89 17.07 14.08
CA LEU A 338 5.96 17.85 12.85
C LEU A 338 7.28 18.62 12.82
N PHE A 339 8.14 18.36 11.83
CA PHE A 339 9.52 18.84 11.82
C PHE A 339 9.84 19.69 10.59
N VAL A 340 10.76 20.62 10.76
CA VAL A 340 11.47 21.29 9.67
C VAL A 340 12.92 20.81 9.66
N LEU A 341 13.40 20.29 8.53
CA LEU A 341 14.81 20.07 8.29
C LEU A 341 15.41 21.37 7.76
N GLU A 342 16.25 22.03 8.56
CA GLU A 342 17.07 23.16 8.15
C GLU A 342 18.37 22.70 7.50
N ASP A 343 18.92 23.53 6.60
CA ASP A 343 20.16 23.25 5.85
C ASP A 343 20.12 21.88 5.14
N ALA A 344 18.98 21.54 4.53
CA ALA A 344 18.65 20.20 4.03
C ALA A 344 19.65 19.63 2.99
N PHE A 345 20.40 20.51 2.33
CA PHE A 345 21.44 20.17 1.34
C PHE A 345 22.85 20.57 1.79
N GLY A 346 23.02 21.03 3.03
CA GLY A 346 24.30 21.38 3.59
C GLY A 346 25.08 20.18 4.17
N PRO A 347 26.17 20.46 4.90
CA PRO A 347 26.99 19.44 5.55
C PRO A 347 26.35 18.90 6.84
N GLU A 348 25.55 19.70 7.54
CA GLU A 348 25.00 19.38 8.88
C GLU A 348 23.49 19.69 8.97
N PRO A 349 22.63 18.98 8.20
CA PRO A 349 21.20 19.23 8.17
C PRO A 349 20.55 18.98 9.54
N ARG A 350 19.73 19.95 10.01
CA ARG A 350 19.22 20.01 11.39
C ARG A 350 17.71 19.88 11.43
N ALA A 351 17.21 18.80 12.04
CA ALA A 351 15.77 18.65 12.30
C ALA A 351 15.35 19.48 13.52
N VAL A 352 14.33 20.32 13.34
CA VAL A 352 13.71 21.18 14.35
C VAL A 352 12.26 20.78 14.51
N ASP A 353 11.82 20.50 15.74
CA ASP A 353 10.41 20.27 16.04
C ASP A 353 9.66 21.61 15.99
N LEU A 354 8.66 21.70 15.11
CA LEU A 354 7.89 22.92 14.86
C LEU A 354 6.88 23.22 15.98
N LEU A 355 6.51 22.20 16.78
CA LEU A 355 5.44 22.28 17.78
C LEU A 355 5.93 22.18 19.24
N ALA A 356 7.25 22.12 19.46
CA ALA A 356 7.87 21.89 20.76
C ALA A 356 7.35 22.83 21.88
N ASP A 357 7.21 24.12 21.57
CA ASP A 357 6.73 25.17 22.49
C ASP A 357 5.29 25.63 22.17
N THR A 358 4.57 24.88 21.34
CA THR A 358 3.25 25.25 20.80
C THR A 358 2.10 24.58 21.57
N VAL A 359 1.03 25.34 21.82
CA VAL A 359 -0.24 24.84 22.36
C VAL A 359 -1.37 25.13 21.38
N CYS A 360 -2.39 24.27 21.36
CA CYS A 360 -3.58 24.48 20.54
C CYS A 360 -4.42 25.63 21.11
N GLU A 361 -4.94 26.50 20.25
CA GLU A 361 -5.64 27.74 20.64
C GLU A 361 -7.15 27.56 20.81
N ASN A 362 -7.74 26.50 20.24
CA ASN A 362 -9.19 26.25 20.19
C ASN A 362 -9.54 24.76 20.38
N GLY A 363 -10.82 24.42 20.21
CA GLY A 363 -11.30 23.04 20.23
C GLY A 363 -11.21 22.36 21.60
N ARG A 364 -11.29 21.03 21.60
CA ARG A 364 -11.19 20.17 22.78
C ARG A 364 -9.79 20.19 23.40
N LEU A 365 -8.79 20.59 22.61
CA LEU A 365 -7.37 20.63 22.99
C LEU A 365 -6.86 22.02 23.38
N ALA A 366 -7.73 23.03 23.49
CA ALA A 366 -7.34 24.39 23.84
C ALA A 366 -6.44 24.45 25.09
N GLY A 367 -5.27 25.09 24.95
CA GLY A 367 -4.25 25.20 25.99
C GLY A 367 -3.35 23.96 26.18
N ARG A 368 -3.51 22.89 25.39
CA ARG A 368 -2.67 21.68 25.42
C ARG A 368 -1.65 21.68 24.27
N SER A 369 -0.46 21.15 24.53
CA SER A 369 0.48 20.74 23.47
C SER A 369 0.05 19.40 22.88
N LEU A 370 0.44 19.14 21.62
CA LEU A 370 0.23 17.88 20.90
C LEU A 370 1.36 16.84 21.15
N ALA A 371 2.28 17.14 22.07
CA ALA A 371 3.35 16.23 22.46
C ALA A 371 2.80 14.88 22.97
N GLY A 372 3.38 13.78 22.49
CA GLY A 372 3.04 12.42 22.92
C GLY A 372 1.81 11.80 22.25
N GLY A 373 1.24 12.44 21.21
CA GLY A 373 0.29 11.79 20.29
C GLY A 373 0.98 11.17 19.06
N GLY A 374 0.18 10.76 18.08
CA GLY A 374 0.63 10.25 16.78
C GLY A 374 0.30 11.23 15.64
N PHE A 375 1.22 11.36 14.67
CA PHE A 375 1.13 12.30 13.55
C PHE A 375 0.94 11.59 12.20
N LEU A 376 0.17 12.22 11.31
CA LEU A 376 -0.06 11.80 9.94
C LEU A 376 -0.11 12.99 8.96
N SER A 377 0.21 12.68 7.71
CA SER A 377 -0.19 13.43 6.51
C SER A 377 -0.08 14.96 6.57
N PRO A 378 1.16 15.52 6.66
CA PRO A 378 1.36 16.95 6.53
C PRO A 378 1.10 17.41 5.08
N GLU A 379 0.52 18.60 4.91
CA GLU A 379 0.38 19.29 3.62
C GLU A 379 0.71 20.77 3.80
N LEU A 380 1.54 21.30 2.90
CA LEU A 380 1.89 22.72 2.87
C LEU A 380 0.96 23.48 1.91
N THR A 381 0.41 24.60 2.38
CA THR A 381 -0.37 25.54 1.56
C THR A 381 0.39 26.04 0.33
N PHE A 382 -0.33 26.41 -0.73
CA PHE A 382 0.26 26.92 -1.98
C PHE A 382 1.10 28.19 -1.75
N ASP A 383 0.73 29.06 -0.80
CA ASP A 383 1.50 30.25 -0.45
C ASP A 383 2.67 29.99 0.52
N GLY A 384 2.81 28.76 1.00
CA GLY A 384 3.91 28.31 1.86
C GLY A 384 3.90 28.89 3.28
N ARG A 385 2.74 29.30 3.80
CA ARG A 385 2.63 29.97 5.12
C ARG A 385 1.97 29.14 6.21
N ASP A 386 1.04 28.28 5.85
CA ASP A 386 0.33 27.39 6.77
C ASP A 386 0.51 25.93 6.39
N ILE A 387 0.49 25.07 7.41
CA ILE A 387 0.61 23.61 7.32
C ILE A 387 -0.68 23.01 7.87
N PHE A 388 -1.30 22.14 7.08
CA PHE A 388 -2.33 21.22 7.57
C PHE A 388 -1.68 19.89 7.94
N PHE A 389 -2.20 19.21 8.96
CA PHE A 389 -1.76 17.86 9.33
C PHE A 389 -2.85 17.13 10.13
N ALA A 390 -2.71 15.81 10.25
CA ALA A 390 -3.57 14.98 11.07
C ALA A 390 -2.85 14.53 12.35
N TRP A 391 -3.56 14.52 13.48
CA TRP A 391 -3.01 14.11 14.78
C TRP A 391 -4.05 13.42 15.66
N THR A 392 -3.60 12.49 16.50
CA THR A 392 -4.42 11.77 17.49
C THR A 392 -3.72 11.64 18.84
N GLU A 393 -4.47 11.60 19.93
CA GLU A 393 -3.98 11.15 21.24
C GLU A 393 -3.48 9.69 21.25
N GLY A 394 -3.88 8.87 20.27
CA GLY A 394 -3.40 7.50 20.13
C GLY A 394 -3.88 6.54 21.22
N ARG A 395 -5.09 6.76 21.78
CA ARG A 395 -5.62 5.86 22.83
C ARG A 395 -5.91 4.47 22.25
N PRO A 396 -5.38 3.38 22.85
CA PRO A 396 -5.58 2.03 22.34
C PRO A 396 -6.97 1.49 22.71
N THR A 397 -7.99 1.92 21.96
CA THR A 397 -9.39 1.51 22.13
C THR A 397 -9.82 0.66 20.93
N ARG A 398 -9.50 -0.64 20.97
CA ARG A 398 -9.71 -1.59 19.85
C ARG A 398 -11.17 -1.60 19.38
N TYR A 399 -11.38 -1.24 18.11
CA TYR A 399 -12.70 -1.07 17.46
C TYR A 399 -13.66 -0.13 18.20
N GLN A 400 -13.11 0.88 18.87
CA GLN A 400 -13.88 1.93 19.54
C GLN A 400 -13.32 3.28 19.10
N TRP A 401 -14.08 3.96 18.27
CA TRP A 401 -13.79 5.31 17.82
C TRP A 401 -14.29 6.30 18.89
N THR A 402 -13.37 7.10 19.40
CA THR A 402 -13.57 8.13 20.43
C THR A 402 -12.70 9.32 20.05
N GLU A 403 -12.99 10.49 20.60
CA GLU A 403 -12.24 11.71 20.28
C GLU A 403 -10.73 11.58 20.58
N GLU A 404 -10.33 10.77 21.58
CA GLU A 404 -8.93 10.50 21.92
C GLU A 404 -8.31 9.30 21.15
N SER A 405 -9.08 8.64 20.28
CA SER A 405 -8.66 7.42 19.57
C SER A 405 -8.84 7.49 18.05
N THR A 406 -9.11 8.69 17.53
CA THR A 406 -9.16 8.98 16.10
C THR A 406 -8.26 10.15 15.74
N TYR A 407 -7.89 10.25 14.46
CA TYR A 407 -7.16 11.40 13.93
C TYR A 407 -8.10 12.60 13.69
N HIS A 408 -7.61 13.79 14.02
CA HIS A 408 -8.25 15.08 13.78
C HIS A 408 -7.34 15.97 12.94
N LEU A 409 -7.93 16.87 12.16
CA LEU A 409 -7.19 17.84 11.36
C LEU A 409 -6.83 19.08 12.17
N PHE A 410 -5.61 19.56 11.95
CA PHE A 410 -5.07 20.79 12.54
C PHE A 410 -4.48 21.70 11.47
N ARG A 411 -4.40 23.00 11.76
CA ARG A 411 -3.60 23.97 11.02
C ARG A 411 -2.64 24.69 11.96
N VAL A 412 -1.42 24.95 11.49
CA VAL A 412 -0.41 25.79 12.16
C VAL A 412 0.36 26.60 11.13
N SER A 413 0.89 27.76 11.49
CA SER A 413 1.80 28.49 10.61
C SER A 413 3.19 27.83 10.56
N VAL A 414 3.94 28.07 9.47
CA VAL A 414 5.32 27.56 9.26
C VAL A 414 6.35 28.09 10.26
N ASP A 415 5.96 28.97 11.18
CA ASP A 415 6.76 29.44 12.32
C ASP A 415 6.36 28.82 13.67
N GLY A 416 5.44 27.85 13.66
CA GLY A 416 4.95 27.13 14.84
C GLY A 416 3.81 27.81 15.61
N ARG A 417 3.32 28.98 15.16
CA ARG A 417 2.24 29.73 15.84
C ARG A 417 0.86 29.50 15.21
N GLY A 418 -0.20 29.87 15.92
CA GLY A 418 -1.57 29.79 15.40
C GLY A 418 -2.10 28.36 15.28
N LEU A 419 -1.68 27.45 16.16
CA LEU A 419 -2.11 26.05 16.11
C LEU A 419 -3.59 25.94 16.47
N VAL A 420 -4.41 25.53 15.51
CA VAL A 420 -5.85 25.34 15.67
C VAL A 420 -6.29 23.93 15.30
N GLN A 421 -7.18 23.35 16.09
CA GLN A 421 -7.96 22.17 15.78
C GLN A 421 -9.08 22.56 14.80
N LEU A 422 -9.18 21.85 13.68
CA LEU A 422 -10.18 22.07 12.63
C LEU A 422 -11.35 21.08 12.71
N THR A 423 -11.08 19.83 13.11
CA THR A 423 -12.11 18.80 13.28
C THR A 423 -12.00 18.12 14.65
N ASP A 424 -13.11 17.52 15.10
CA ASP A 424 -13.21 16.74 16.35
C ASP A 424 -14.35 15.70 16.20
N GLY A 425 -14.41 14.72 17.10
CA GLY A 425 -15.48 13.71 17.19
C GLY A 425 -14.99 12.26 17.14
N PRO A 426 -15.88 11.25 17.24
CA PRO A 426 -15.53 9.84 17.21
C PRO A 426 -15.37 9.29 15.78
N VAL A 427 -14.56 9.97 14.96
CA VAL A 427 -14.25 9.62 13.55
C VAL A 427 -12.83 10.06 13.21
N ASN A 428 -12.15 9.35 12.31
CA ASN A 428 -10.85 9.74 11.76
C ASN A 428 -11.04 10.72 10.59
N ASP A 429 -10.35 11.87 10.66
CA ASP A 429 -10.16 12.82 9.56
C ASP A 429 -8.64 12.98 9.30
N PHE A 430 -8.18 12.73 8.07
CA PHE A 430 -6.75 12.76 7.70
C PHE A 430 -6.54 13.05 6.20
N ASP A 431 -5.29 13.02 5.74
CA ASP A 431 -4.87 13.39 4.37
C ASP A 431 -5.43 14.75 3.88
N PRO A 432 -5.17 15.87 4.59
CA PRO A 432 -5.61 17.19 4.17
C PRO A 432 -4.90 17.64 2.87
N CYS A 433 -5.63 18.32 2.00
CA CYS A 433 -5.15 18.85 0.73
C CYS A 433 -5.76 20.25 0.46
N GLU A 434 -4.93 21.28 0.25
CA GLU A 434 -5.45 22.60 -0.16
C GLU A 434 -5.94 22.54 -1.62
N LEU A 435 -7.18 22.94 -1.84
CA LEU A 435 -7.80 23.06 -3.16
C LEU A 435 -7.53 24.45 -3.76
N PRO A 436 -7.51 24.61 -5.11
CA PRO A 436 -7.24 25.91 -5.74
C PRO A 436 -8.20 27.05 -5.31
N ASN A 437 -9.44 26.71 -4.93
CA ASN A 437 -10.44 27.66 -4.42
C ASN A 437 -10.22 28.08 -2.94
N GLY A 438 -9.19 27.56 -2.27
CA GLY A 438 -8.88 27.85 -0.87
C GLY A 438 -9.67 27.02 0.16
N ARG A 439 -10.45 26.02 -0.29
CA ARG A 439 -11.01 24.97 0.58
C ARG A 439 -9.94 23.91 0.88
N VAL A 440 -10.21 23.04 1.84
CA VAL A 440 -9.39 21.87 2.17
C VAL A 440 -10.18 20.62 1.84
N ALA A 441 -9.67 19.75 0.97
CA ALA A 441 -10.15 18.37 0.82
C ALA A 441 -9.45 17.47 1.84
N PHE A 442 -10.10 16.39 2.25
CA PHE A 442 -9.54 15.40 3.19
C PHE A 442 -10.30 14.08 3.13
N ILE A 443 -9.75 13.04 3.76
CA ILE A 443 -10.38 11.73 3.91
C ILE A 443 -11.06 11.63 5.27
N SER A 444 -12.29 11.10 5.31
CA SER A 444 -13.07 10.96 6.52
C SER A 444 -14.00 9.75 6.54
N GLU A 445 -14.27 9.24 7.75
CA GLU A 445 -15.26 8.20 8.05
C GLU A 445 -16.70 8.76 8.19
N ARG A 446 -16.91 10.07 8.07
CA ARG A 446 -18.20 10.75 8.35
C ARG A 446 -19.37 10.32 7.45
N ARG A 447 -19.10 9.67 6.30
CA ARG A 447 -20.11 9.01 5.43
C ARG A 447 -20.65 7.70 6.04
N GLY A 448 -19.99 7.17 7.08
CA GLY A 448 -20.36 5.96 7.81
C GLY A 448 -20.00 4.65 7.09
N GLY A 449 -20.62 3.55 7.51
CA GLY A 449 -20.50 2.25 6.87
C GLY A 449 -19.12 1.57 7.00
N PHE A 450 -18.98 0.41 6.36
CA PHE A 450 -17.83 -0.49 6.47
C PHE A 450 -17.38 -1.05 5.11
N GLY A 451 -16.08 -1.36 4.98
CA GLY A 451 -15.54 -2.00 3.77
C GLY A 451 -16.03 -3.44 3.58
N ARG A 452 -16.11 -3.91 2.31
CA ARG A 452 -16.71 -5.21 1.99
C ARG A 452 -15.83 -6.44 2.24
N CYS A 453 -14.50 -6.29 2.30
CA CYS A 453 -13.56 -7.42 2.31
C CYS A 453 -13.08 -7.86 3.70
N HIS A 454 -13.58 -7.25 4.78
CA HIS A 454 -13.01 -7.41 6.12
C HIS A 454 -13.79 -8.40 7.00
N GLY A 455 -13.07 -9.22 7.78
CA GLY A 455 -13.64 -10.04 8.86
C GLY A 455 -13.65 -9.36 10.23
N ARG A 456 -13.59 -8.02 10.26
CA ARG A 456 -13.48 -7.17 11.45
C ARG A 456 -14.02 -5.77 11.13
N PRO A 457 -14.43 -4.95 12.12
CA PRO A 457 -14.89 -3.59 11.87
C PRO A 457 -13.79 -2.72 11.24
N VAL A 458 -13.93 -2.43 9.94
CA VAL A 458 -13.11 -1.47 9.19
C VAL A 458 -14.06 -0.49 8.51
N PRO A 459 -14.12 0.77 8.98
CA PRO A 459 -15.05 1.76 8.45
C PRO A 459 -14.70 2.17 7.02
N THR A 460 -15.64 2.81 6.33
CA THR A 460 -15.38 3.36 4.99
C THR A 460 -14.84 4.79 5.05
N PHE A 461 -13.76 5.03 4.30
CA PHE A 461 -13.07 6.32 4.17
C PHE A 461 -13.42 6.99 2.83
N THR A 462 -13.89 8.23 2.84
CA THR A 462 -14.37 8.93 1.61
C THR A 462 -13.97 10.41 1.56
N LEU A 463 -13.93 10.98 0.36
CA LEU A 463 -13.57 12.40 0.15
C LEU A 463 -14.60 13.37 0.78
N HIS A 464 -14.07 14.27 1.60
CA HIS A 464 -14.77 15.39 2.22
C HIS A 464 -14.06 16.71 1.90
N THR A 465 -14.75 17.84 2.09
CA THR A 465 -14.15 19.17 2.01
C THR A 465 -14.67 20.10 3.10
N MET A 466 -13.86 21.08 3.50
CA MET A 466 -14.22 22.14 4.44
C MET A 466 -13.62 23.48 4.01
N ALA A 467 -14.08 24.58 4.59
CA ALA A 467 -13.36 25.86 4.54
C ALA A 467 -12.05 25.77 5.34
N ALA A 468 -11.08 26.65 5.05
CA ALA A 468 -9.75 26.62 5.68
C ALA A 468 -9.73 26.90 7.21
N ASP A 469 -10.87 27.30 7.79
CA ASP A 469 -11.08 27.49 9.23
C ASP A 469 -11.79 26.29 9.91
N GLY A 470 -12.08 25.22 9.18
CA GLY A 470 -12.80 24.03 9.66
C GLY A 470 -14.33 24.11 9.53
N SER A 471 -14.88 25.24 9.08
CA SER A 471 -16.33 25.39 8.85
C SER A 471 -16.80 24.76 7.53
N ASP A 472 -18.12 24.65 7.34
CA ASP A 472 -18.74 24.17 6.11
C ASP A 472 -18.21 22.79 5.64
N LEU A 473 -18.17 21.83 6.57
CA LEU A 473 -17.77 20.45 6.31
C LEU A 473 -18.83 19.73 5.46
N LEU A 474 -18.43 19.25 4.29
CA LEU A 474 -19.27 18.58 3.31
C LEU A 474 -18.64 17.25 2.88
N CYS A 475 -19.42 16.17 2.88
CA CYS A 475 -19.10 14.97 2.11
C CYS A 475 -19.23 15.30 0.62
N ILE A 476 -18.21 14.97 -0.18
CA ILE A 476 -18.22 15.20 -1.64
C ILE A 476 -18.21 13.90 -2.45
N SER A 477 -18.07 12.76 -1.76
CA SER A 477 -18.06 11.44 -2.36
C SER A 477 -18.95 10.47 -1.55
N PRO A 478 -20.12 10.08 -2.08
CA PRO A 478 -20.97 9.08 -1.45
C PRO A 478 -20.50 7.64 -1.75
N HIS A 479 -19.27 7.45 -2.23
CA HIS A 479 -18.73 6.15 -2.66
C HIS A 479 -18.84 5.10 -1.55
N GLU A 480 -19.18 3.88 -1.92
CA GLU A 480 -19.55 2.82 -0.98
C GLU A 480 -18.34 2.18 -0.27
N THR A 481 -17.15 2.19 -0.91
CA THR A 481 -15.86 1.72 -0.38
C THR A 481 -14.83 2.85 -0.27
N ASN A 482 -13.54 2.53 -0.10
CA ASN A 482 -12.53 3.48 0.37
C ASN A 482 -11.91 4.36 -0.73
N GLU A 483 -11.60 5.59 -0.35
CA GLU A 483 -10.82 6.58 -1.10
C GLU A 483 -9.67 7.11 -0.24
N TRP A 484 -8.55 7.49 -0.85
CA TRP A 484 -7.30 7.79 -0.13
C TRP A 484 -6.51 8.97 -0.72
N GLN A 485 -5.80 9.69 0.16
CA GLN A 485 -4.65 10.54 -0.17
C GLN A 485 -4.90 11.55 -1.31
N PRO A 486 -5.90 12.46 -1.19
CA PRO A 486 -6.16 13.47 -2.21
C PRO A 486 -4.97 14.41 -2.44
N SER A 487 -4.71 14.72 -3.69
CA SER A 487 -3.85 15.83 -4.13
C SER A 487 -4.51 16.60 -5.27
N VAL A 488 -3.84 17.65 -5.79
CA VAL A 488 -4.37 18.46 -6.90
C VAL A 488 -3.45 18.34 -8.13
N ASP A 489 -4.04 18.19 -9.31
CA ASP A 489 -3.33 18.12 -10.58
C ASP A 489 -2.95 19.50 -11.16
N ALA A 490 -2.32 19.50 -12.34
CA ALA A 490 -1.95 20.72 -13.05
C ALA A 490 -3.15 21.53 -13.57
N GLU A 491 -4.33 20.91 -13.68
CA GLU A 491 -5.58 21.52 -14.16
C GLU A 491 -6.49 22.02 -13.02
N GLY A 492 -6.23 21.63 -11.78
CA GLY A 492 -7.04 21.96 -10.61
C GLY A 492 -8.09 20.89 -10.24
N LEU A 493 -8.02 19.68 -10.82
CA LEU A 493 -8.79 18.52 -10.38
C LEU A 493 -8.15 17.90 -9.14
N VAL A 494 -8.96 17.24 -8.32
CA VAL A 494 -8.51 16.42 -7.19
C VAL A 494 -8.15 15.03 -7.73
N ILE A 495 -6.91 14.58 -7.55
CA ILE A 495 -6.47 13.19 -7.79
C ILE A 495 -6.50 12.43 -6.47
N TYR A 496 -6.92 11.17 -6.48
CA TYR A 496 -6.98 10.30 -5.31
C TYR A 496 -6.96 8.82 -5.73
N THR A 497 -6.71 7.91 -4.80
CA THR A 497 -6.88 6.45 -5.04
C THR A 497 -8.30 6.05 -4.65
N ARG A 498 -8.98 5.22 -5.45
CA ARG A 498 -10.30 4.65 -5.10
C ARG A 498 -10.30 3.14 -5.19
N TRP A 499 -11.03 2.53 -4.26
CA TRP A 499 -11.45 1.13 -4.28
C TRP A 499 -12.71 0.98 -5.15
N ASP A 500 -12.60 0.44 -6.38
CA ASP A 500 -13.72 0.41 -7.36
C ASP A 500 -14.10 -1.04 -7.77
N TYR A 501 -14.48 -1.88 -6.81
CA TYR A 501 -14.83 -3.28 -7.08
C TYR A 501 -16.33 -3.58 -7.03
N VAL A 502 -17.18 -2.68 -7.54
CA VAL A 502 -18.62 -2.93 -7.76
C VAL A 502 -18.82 -4.15 -8.67
N ASP A 503 -19.38 -5.22 -8.10
CA ASP A 503 -19.45 -6.58 -8.67
C ASP A 503 -18.10 -7.20 -9.13
N ARG A 504 -16.94 -6.54 -9.00
CA ARG A 504 -15.60 -7.07 -9.30
C ARG A 504 -15.01 -7.87 -8.14
N GLY A 505 -13.79 -8.37 -8.32
CA GLY A 505 -12.98 -8.89 -7.21
C GLY A 505 -12.19 -7.77 -6.54
N HIS A 506 -11.91 -7.87 -5.24
CA HIS A 506 -11.17 -6.83 -4.51
C HIS A 506 -9.76 -6.63 -5.06
N SER A 507 -9.12 -7.68 -5.60
CA SER A 507 -7.74 -7.66 -6.12
C SER A 507 -7.55 -6.90 -7.44
N GLN A 508 -8.51 -6.09 -7.89
CA GLN A 508 -8.55 -5.52 -9.24
C GLN A 508 -8.54 -4.00 -9.33
N ALA A 509 -8.95 -3.31 -8.26
CA ALA A 509 -9.54 -1.99 -8.40
C ALA A 509 -9.11 -1.05 -7.28
N HIS A 510 -7.82 -0.72 -7.24
CA HIS A 510 -7.22 0.18 -6.26
C HIS A 510 -6.34 1.24 -6.94
N HIS A 511 -6.93 1.92 -7.92
CA HIS A 511 -6.22 2.70 -8.93
C HIS A 511 -6.55 4.21 -8.84
N PRO A 512 -5.86 5.08 -9.60
CA PRO A 512 -6.04 6.52 -9.53
C PRO A 512 -7.35 6.99 -10.18
N TRP A 513 -7.98 7.96 -9.54
CA TRP A 513 -9.18 8.66 -9.98
C TRP A 513 -9.00 10.17 -9.91
N VAL A 514 -9.81 10.89 -10.67
CA VAL A 514 -9.95 12.35 -10.60
C VAL A 514 -11.39 12.77 -10.36
N THR A 515 -11.57 13.89 -9.67
CA THR A 515 -12.86 14.59 -9.52
C THR A 515 -12.62 16.09 -9.47
N THR A 516 -13.66 16.88 -9.62
CA THR A 516 -13.59 18.34 -9.44
C THR A 516 -13.51 18.71 -7.94
N PRO A 517 -13.03 19.90 -7.56
CA PRO A 517 -13.01 20.40 -6.17
C PRO A 517 -14.38 20.38 -5.43
N ASP A 518 -15.47 20.12 -6.13
CA ASP A 518 -16.82 19.93 -5.61
C ASP A 518 -17.38 18.50 -5.67
N GLY A 519 -16.57 17.51 -6.05
CA GLY A 519 -16.96 16.10 -6.08
C GLY A 519 -17.86 15.74 -7.26
N SER A 520 -17.96 16.60 -8.26
CA SER A 520 -18.63 16.35 -9.54
C SER A 520 -17.71 15.60 -10.51
N ASP A 521 -18.31 14.93 -11.49
CA ASP A 521 -17.60 14.32 -12.63
C ASP A 521 -16.44 13.36 -12.25
N PRO A 522 -16.63 12.39 -11.32
CA PRO A 522 -15.57 11.46 -10.91
C PRO A 522 -15.22 10.47 -12.04
N ARG A 523 -13.93 10.28 -12.31
CA ARG A 523 -13.42 9.43 -13.42
C ARG A 523 -12.18 8.65 -13.01
N ALA A 524 -12.10 7.38 -13.41
CA ALA A 524 -10.86 6.61 -13.33
C ALA A 524 -9.82 7.17 -14.31
N VAL A 525 -8.56 7.22 -13.91
CA VAL A 525 -7.45 7.66 -14.77
C VAL A 525 -7.01 6.50 -15.68
N HIS A 526 -6.80 5.32 -15.09
CA HIS A 526 -6.50 4.05 -15.77
C HIS A 526 -6.69 2.90 -14.76
N GLY A 527 -6.43 1.67 -15.17
CA GLY A 527 -6.21 0.55 -14.25
C GLY A 527 -7.48 -0.19 -13.82
N ASN A 528 -8.70 0.25 -14.10
CA ASN A 528 -9.87 -0.43 -13.50
C ASN A 528 -10.26 -1.78 -14.15
N TYR A 529 -9.55 -2.26 -15.19
CA TYR A 529 -9.97 -3.47 -15.92
C TYR A 529 -8.89 -4.50 -16.25
N GLY A 530 -7.90 -4.67 -15.36
CA GLY A 530 -6.78 -5.59 -15.60
C GLY A 530 -7.20 -7.05 -15.77
N ALA A 531 -6.50 -7.77 -16.65
CA ALA A 531 -6.79 -9.17 -16.96
C ALA A 531 -6.16 -10.17 -15.97
N ALA A 532 -5.12 -9.78 -15.24
CA ALA A 532 -4.51 -10.54 -14.15
C ALA A 532 -3.76 -9.62 -13.17
N LEU A 533 -3.62 -10.07 -11.93
CA LEU A 533 -3.04 -9.28 -10.84
C LEU A 533 -1.58 -8.86 -11.05
N HIS A 534 -0.74 -9.79 -11.51
CA HIS A 534 0.71 -9.61 -11.65
C HIS A 534 1.15 -8.77 -12.87
N LEU A 535 0.21 -8.17 -13.60
CA LEU A 535 0.52 -7.40 -14.81
C LEU A 535 0.94 -5.95 -14.52
N ARG A 536 0.70 -5.44 -13.30
CA ARG A 536 0.82 -4.03 -12.90
C ARG A 536 0.83 -3.91 -11.35
N PRO A 537 0.95 -2.71 -10.75
CA PRO A 537 0.77 -2.52 -9.31
C PRO A 537 -0.57 -3.05 -8.79
N TYR A 538 -0.60 -3.60 -7.57
CA TYR A 538 -1.85 -3.98 -6.90
C TYR A 538 -2.65 -2.74 -6.51
N MET A 539 -1.97 -1.72 -5.98
CA MET A 539 -2.51 -0.40 -5.66
C MET A 539 -1.57 0.71 -6.14
N GLU A 540 -2.11 1.87 -6.46
CA GLU A 540 -1.36 3.11 -6.73
C GLU A 540 -1.83 4.20 -5.77
N MET A 541 -0.94 4.65 -4.88
CA MET A 541 -1.19 5.47 -3.69
C MET A 541 -0.25 6.69 -3.64
N ASP A 542 -0.48 7.66 -2.74
CA ASP A 542 0.31 8.92 -2.60
C ASP A 542 0.48 9.68 -3.94
N LEU A 543 -0.58 9.76 -4.74
CA LEU A 543 -0.55 10.38 -6.07
C LEU A 543 -0.20 11.88 -5.98
N ARG A 544 0.82 12.33 -6.72
CA ARG A 544 1.19 13.74 -6.85
C ARG A 544 1.47 14.10 -8.30
N ALA A 545 0.94 15.22 -8.78
CA ALA A 545 1.26 15.74 -10.11
C ALA A 545 2.69 16.29 -10.18
N ILE A 546 3.37 16.02 -11.30
CA ILE A 546 4.76 16.40 -11.53
C ILE A 546 4.83 17.83 -12.10
N PRO A 547 5.56 18.76 -11.45
CA PRO A 547 5.66 20.15 -11.92
C PRO A 547 6.15 20.26 -13.37
N GLY A 548 5.45 21.08 -14.17
CA GLY A 548 5.77 21.29 -15.58
C GLY A 548 5.32 20.16 -16.52
N SER A 549 4.56 19.18 -16.04
CA SER A 549 4.08 18.03 -16.81
C SER A 549 2.60 17.72 -16.55
N ARG A 550 2.05 16.82 -17.36
CA ARG A 550 0.76 16.13 -17.10
C ARG A 550 0.93 14.81 -16.34
N ARG A 551 2.18 14.38 -16.12
CA ARG A 551 2.53 13.11 -15.48
C ARG A 551 2.32 13.18 -13.97
N LEU A 552 2.08 12.01 -13.38
CA LEU A 552 1.95 11.82 -11.94
C LEU A 552 3.10 10.93 -11.45
N VAL A 553 3.46 11.07 -10.17
CA VAL A 553 4.21 10.06 -9.41
C VAL A 553 3.25 9.40 -8.41
N ALA A 554 3.41 8.11 -8.16
CA ALA A 554 2.68 7.37 -7.13
C ALA A 554 3.56 6.29 -6.48
N THR A 555 3.15 5.85 -5.30
CA THR A 555 3.65 4.65 -4.63
C THR A 555 2.83 3.44 -5.09
N ALA A 556 3.48 2.47 -5.72
CA ALA A 556 2.90 1.18 -6.07
C ALA A 556 2.90 0.28 -4.83
N ALA A 557 1.78 0.26 -4.10
CA ALA A 557 1.62 -0.34 -2.77
C ALA A 557 0.83 -1.66 -2.79
N ALA A 558 0.82 -2.36 -1.66
CA ALA A 558 0.04 -3.57 -1.42
C ALA A 558 -1.27 -3.28 -0.68
N HIS A 559 -2.27 -4.12 -0.91
CA HIS A 559 -3.56 -4.07 -0.21
C HIS A 559 -3.42 -4.66 1.20
N HIS A 560 -2.78 -5.83 1.29
CA HIS A 560 -2.42 -6.52 2.54
C HIS A 560 -1.05 -6.05 3.08
N GLY A 561 -0.79 -4.74 3.02
CA GLY A 561 0.49 -4.14 3.38
C GLY A 561 0.33 -2.77 4.04
N GLN A 562 1.33 -1.91 3.88
CA GLN A 562 1.25 -0.48 4.21
C GLN A 562 1.11 0.32 2.90
N ALA A 563 0.93 1.64 2.98
CA ALA A 563 0.89 2.52 1.80
C ALA A 563 2.30 2.78 1.21
N TYR A 564 3.16 1.77 1.26
CA TYR A 564 4.59 1.79 0.98
C TYR A 564 4.91 0.75 -0.11
N GLY A 565 5.94 0.99 -0.91
CA GLY A 565 6.18 0.18 -2.10
C GLY A 565 7.29 0.70 -2.99
N SER A 566 7.25 0.34 -4.27
CA SER A 566 8.10 0.96 -5.29
C SER A 566 7.47 2.28 -5.78
N LEU A 567 8.25 3.18 -6.38
CA LEU A 567 7.71 4.38 -7.01
C LEU A 567 7.51 4.18 -8.52
N VAL A 568 6.42 4.72 -9.04
CA VAL A 568 6.05 4.68 -10.46
C VAL A 568 5.73 6.08 -11.00
N ILE A 569 5.98 6.27 -12.31
CA ILE A 569 5.53 7.42 -13.09
C ILE A 569 4.32 6.99 -13.90
N LEU A 570 3.29 7.84 -13.92
CA LEU A 570 2.05 7.62 -14.65
C LEU A 570 1.88 8.73 -15.68
N ASP A 571 1.50 8.38 -16.90
CA ASP A 571 1.24 9.31 -18.00
C ASP A 571 -0.22 9.17 -18.46
N PRO A 572 -1.17 9.97 -17.92
CA PRO A 572 -2.58 9.93 -18.28
C PRO A 572 -2.90 10.26 -19.75
N ALA A 573 -1.90 10.71 -20.54
CA ALA A 573 -2.08 10.93 -21.97
C ALA A 573 -1.81 9.67 -22.82
N LEU A 574 -1.28 8.60 -22.22
CA LEU A 574 -1.11 7.30 -22.88
C LEU A 574 -2.38 6.43 -22.73
N PRO A 575 -2.76 5.65 -23.76
CA PRO A 575 -3.87 4.71 -23.64
C PRO A 575 -3.65 3.68 -22.52
N ASP A 576 -4.71 3.39 -21.77
CA ASP A 576 -4.77 2.25 -20.86
C ASP A 576 -4.88 0.96 -21.67
N ASP A 577 -3.89 0.07 -21.51
CA ASP A 577 -3.85 -1.27 -22.12
C ASP A 577 -4.36 -2.36 -21.17
N ASP A 578 -5.04 -1.95 -20.08
CA ASP A 578 -5.43 -2.77 -18.94
C ASP A 578 -4.22 -3.40 -18.19
N ALA A 579 -2.99 -2.94 -18.44
CA ALA A 579 -1.74 -3.41 -17.82
C ALA A 579 -0.81 -2.25 -17.40
N MET A 580 0.30 -2.04 -18.12
CA MET A 580 1.37 -1.08 -17.80
C MET A 580 1.53 0.03 -18.84
N GLY A 581 0.61 0.15 -19.80
CA GLY A 581 0.63 1.14 -20.88
C GLY A 581 1.00 2.55 -20.41
N PRO A 582 0.23 3.15 -19.47
CA PRO A 582 0.51 4.47 -18.91
C PRO A 582 1.52 4.48 -17.76
N VAL A 583 2.01 3.33 -17.27
CA VAL A 583 2.82 3.21 -16.04
C VAL A 583 4.27 2.84 -16.33
N ARG A 584 5.24 3.49 -15.68
CA ARG A 584 6.67 3.12 -15.74
C ARG A 584 7.30 3.11 -14.35
N ARG A 585 8.25 2.18 -14.13
CA ARG A 585 8.94 2.04 -12.84
C ARG A 585 9.98 3.14 -12.67
N LEU A 586 9.80 4.02 -11.68
CA LEU A 586 10.83 4.98 -11.29
C LEU A 586 11.94 4.28 -10.49
N THR A 587 11.57 3.31 -9.66
CA THR A 587 12.50 2.52 -8.84
C THR A 587 12.46 1.03 -9.23
N PRO A 588 12.95 0.64 -10.43
CA PRO A 588 12.80 -0.72 -10.97
C PRO A 588 13.48 -1.84 -10.15
N ALA A 589 14.37 -1.49 -9.24
CA ALA A 589 15.01 -2.41 -8.30
C ALA A 589 14.08 -2.90 -7.17
N ALA A 590 12.93 -2.25 -6.96
CA ALA A 590 11.92 -2.67 -5.99
C ALA A 590 10.74 -3.30 -6.75
N PRO A 591 10.47 -4.61 -6.56
CA PRO A 591 9.24 -5.23 -7.02
C PRO A 591 7.97 -4.57 -6.47
N PHE A 592 6.86 -4.73 -7.18
CA PHE A 592 5.54 -4.37 -6.69
C PHE A 592 5.13 -5.33 -5.58
N PRO A 593 4.89 -4.85 -4.35
CA PRO A 593 4.42 -5.70 -3.26
C PRO A 593 3.03 -6.25 -3.58
N GLU A 594 2.75 -7.48 -3.16
CA GLU A 594 1.53 -8.27 -3.44
C GLU A 594 1.29 -8.66 -4.91
N ALA A 595 1.69 -7.85 -5.88
CA ALA A 595 1.59 -8.20 -7.31
C ALA A 595 2.76 -9.08 -7.80
N GLU A 596 3.97 -8.90 -7.25
CA GLU A 596 5.20 -9.58 -7.69
C GLU A 596 5.99 -10.26 -6.55
N THR A 597 5.66 -9.94 -5.30
CA THR A 597 6.27 -10.44 -4.06
C THR A 597 5.17 -10.63 -3.01
N ALA A 598 5.44 -11.26 -1.86
CA ALA A 598 4.44 -11.29 -0.79
C ALA A 598 4.12 -9.85 -0.31
N PRO A 599 2.91 -9.58 0.22
CA PRO A 599 2.41 -8.22 0.45
C PRO A 599 3.33 -7.28 1.23
N THR A 600 4.17 -7.82 2.11
CA THR A 600 5.04 -7.04 3.01
C THR A 600 6.53 -7.09 2.64
N GLU A 601 6.92 -7.84 1.60
CA GLU A 601 8.33 -8.12 1.26
C GLU A 601 9.05 -6.96 0.55
N SER A 602 8.32 -6.12 -0.20
CA SER A 602 8.92 -5.06 -1.03
C SER A 602 8.25 -3.70 -0.80
N GLN A 603 8.47 -3.13 0.39
CA GLN A 603 7.94 -1.82 0.78
C GLN A 603 9.01 -0.76 1.11
N PRO A 604 10.03 -0.52 0.25
CA PRO A 604 11.16 0.34 0.61
C PRO A 604 10.95 1.86 0.43
N TYR A 605 9.96 2.34 -0.33
CA TYR A 605 9.70 3.77 -0.53
C TYR A 605 8.29 4.19 -0.09
N ALA A 606 8.16 5.48 0.26
CA ALA A 606 6.88 6.10 0.60
C ALA A 606 6.87 7.62 0.30
N THR A 607 5.67 8.22 0.20
CA THR A 607 5.46 9.67 0.27
C THR A 607 6.37 10.50 -0.66
N ALA A 608 6.34 10.19 -1.97
CA ALA A 608 7.18 10.89 -2.95
C ALA A 608 6.68 12.31 -3.23
N TRP A 609 7.60 13.27 -3.32
CA TRP A 609 7.33 14.65 -3.74
C TRP A 609 8.14 15.01 -4.99
N PRO A 610 7.49 15.25 -6.15
CA PRO A 610 8.20 15.58 -7.38
C PRO A 610 8.70 17.03 -7.39
N LEU A 611 9.94 17.22 -7.86
CA LEU A 611 10.49 18.54 -8.19
C LEU A 611 10.36 18.82 -9.69
N ASP A 612 10.60 17.80 -10.52
CA ASP A 612 10.25 17.72 -11.95
C ASP A 612 10.17 16.24 -12.37
N GLU A 613 10.18 15.93 -13.68
CA GLU A 613 10.15 14.54 -14.17
C GLU A 613 11.43 13.72 -13.89
N THR A 614 12.50 14.35 -13.42
CA THR A 614 13.79 13.69 -13.17
C THR A 614 14.12 13.62 -11.69
N PHE A 615 13.74 14.62 -10.89
CA PHE A 615 14.14 14.75 -9.48
C PHE A 615 12.94 14.69 -8.53
N PHE A 616 13.09 13.91 -7.47
CA PHE A 616 12.05 13.62 -6.49
C PHE A 616 12.66 13.65 -5.08
N LEU A 617 11.90 14.12 -4.09
CA LEU A 617 12.15 13.79 -2.69
C LEU A 617 11.32 12.55 -2.35
N CYS A 618 11.81 11.68 -1.48
CA CYS A 618 11.02 10.56 -0.98
C CYS A 618 11.47 10.11 0.41
N ALA A 619 10.61 9.33 1.07
CA ALA A 619 11.05 8.48 2.16
C ALA A 619 11.59 7.15 1.59
N TYR A 620 12.73 6.68 2.09
CA TYR A 620 13.33 5.40 1.67
C TYR A 620 13.99 4.64 2.84
N ASP A 621 13.74 3.33 2.93
CA ASP A 621 14.43 2.39 3.81
C ASP A 621 15.12 1.27 2.98
N PRO A 622 16.47 1.21 2.96
CA PRO A 622 17.23 0.21 2.22
C PRO A 622 17.13 -1.21 2.78
N SER A 623 16.60 -1.38 4.00
CA SER A 623 16.30 -2.71 4.53
C SER A 623 15.11 -3.36 3.81
N GLY A 624 14.22 -2.57 3.20
CA GLY A 624 12.94 -3.03 2.65
C GLY A 624 11.97 -3.56 3.71
N ALA A 625 12.23 -3.36 5.01
CA ALA A 625 11.53 -3.99 6.12
C ALA A 625 10.13 -3.38 6.36
N GLY A 626 9.20 -3.67 5.46
CA GLY A 626 7.77 -3.38 5.60
C GLY A 626 7.00 -4.34 6.53
N SER A 627 7.60 -5.47 6.92
CA SER A 627 6.93 -6.52 7.69
C SER A 627 7.36 -6.62 9.16
N ARG A 628 6.37 -6.90 10.02
CA ARG A 628 6.48 -7.75 11.23
C ARG A 628 7.52 -7.33 12.27
N GLY A 629 7.36 -6.12 12.79
CA GLY A 629 7.99 -5.70 14.05
C GLY A 629 9.43 -5.20 13.94
N ALA A 630 10.04 -5.25 12.75
CA ALA A 630 11.22 -4.45 12.48
C ALA A 630 10.86 -2.95 12.57
N ALA A 631 11.71 -2.17 13.22
CA ALA A 631 11.55 -0.72 13.24
C ALA A 631 11.86 -0.17 11.84
N ASN A 632 10.83 0.19 11.07
CA ASN A 632 10.99 0.83 9.78
C ASN A 632 11.69 2.20 9.95
N ARG A 633 12.81 2.37 9.23
CA ARG A 633 13.81 3.42 9.38
C ARG A 633 13.87 4.35 8.17
N HIS A 634 12.73 4.58 7.50
CA HIS A 634 12.60 5.57 6.43
C HIS A 634 13.40 6.84 6.74
N GLY A 635 14.41 7.11 5.91
CA GLY A 635 15.10 8.41 5.85
C GLY A 635 14.53 9.26 4.74
N LEU A 636 14.81 10.55 4.75
CA LEU A 636 14.50 11.48 3.67
C LEU A 636 15.63 11.45 2.63
N TYR A 637 15.29 11.25 1.36
CA TYR A 637 16.24 11.15 0.25
C TYR A 637 15.91 12.12 -0.88
N LEU A 638 16.94 12.59 -1.57
CA LEU A 638 16.84 13.05 -2.95
C LEU A 638 17.06 11.84 -3.88
N LEU A 639 16.05 11.56 -4.69
CA LEU A 639 16.03 10.51 -5.71
C LEU A 639 16.09 11.17 -7.10
N ASP A 640 16.81 10.56 -8.03
CA ASP A 640 16.67 10.87 -9.45
C ASP A 640 16.21 9.68 -10.29
N ALA A 641 15.67 10.00 -11.47
CA ALA A 641 15.21 9.03 -12.44
C ALA A 641 16.35 8.18 -13.05
N PHE A 642 17.62 8.49 -12.79
CA PHE A 642 18.76 7.65 -13.19
C PHE A 642 19.08 6.58 -12.13
N GLY A 643 18.35 6.54 -11.01
CA GLY A 643 18.54 5.59 -9.92
C GLY A 643 19.61 6.01 -8.92
N ASN A 644 19.99 7.29 -8.85
CA ASN A 644 20.76 7.80 -7.72
C ASN A 644 19.85 8.07 -6.53
N ARG A 645 20.33 7.70 -5.34
CA ARG A 645 19.65 7.94 -4.05
C ARG A 645 20.65 8.62 -3.13
N LEU A 646 20.30 9.80 -2.62
CA LEU A 646 21.15 10.60 -1.75
C LEU A 646 20.43 10.88 -0.44
N LEU A 647 20.97 10.36 0.67
CA LEU A 647 20.43 10.59 2.00
C LEU A 647 20.53 12.07 2.37
N LEU A 648 19.40 12.69 2.71
CA LEU A 648 19.34 14.05 3.26
C LEU A 648 19.35 14.02 4.79
N TYR A 649 18.47 13.22 5.38
CA TYR A 649 18.35 13.07 6.83
C TYR A 649 17.74 11.72 7.21
N ARG A 650 18.19 11.11 8.31
CA ARG A 650 17.57 9.94 8.93
C ARG A 650 17.69 10.06 10.43
N ASP A 651 16.59 9.79 11.14
CA ASP A 651 16.63 9.55 12.57
C ASP A 651 16.79 8.03 12.80
N PRO A 652 17.82 7.56 13.52
CA PRO A 652 18.04 6.13 13.75
C PRO A 652 17.01 5.47 14.71
N ALA A 653 16.17 6.27 15.37
CA ALA A 653 15.17 5.82 16.33
C ALA A 653 13.73 5.83 15.79
N ILE A 654 13.42 6.57 14.71
CA ILE A 654 12.05 6.80 14.24
C ILE A 654 12.00 7.11 12.73
N GLY A 655 10.97 6.60 12.04
CA GLY A 655 10.77 6.85 10.62
C GLY A 655 10.48 8.32 10.31
N CYS A 656 11.10 8.83 9.23
CA CYS A 656 10.89 10.17 8.69
C CYS A 656 10.11 10.06 7.37
N LEU A 657 8.96 10.73 7.27
CA LEU A 657 8.02 10.62 6.15
C LEU A 657 7.58 11.99 5.62
N SER A 658 7.05 12.02 4.40
CA SER A 658 6.47 13.20 3.76
C SER A 658 7.42 14.41 3.62
N PRO A 659 8.57 14.28 2.92
CA PRO A 659 9.46 15.41 2.65
C PRO A 659 8.83 16.41 1.66
N ILE A 660 8.50 17.61 2.14
CA ILE A 660 7.85 18.68 1.37
C ILE A 660 8.77 19.92 1.36
N PRO A 661 9.13 20.50 0.20
CA PRO A 661 9.87 21.76 0.14
C PRO A 661 9.13 22.90 0.85
N LEU A 662 9.75 23.49 1.89
CA LEU A 662 9.12 24.53 2.72
C LEU A 662 9.18 25.91 2.03
N ARG A 663 8.36 26.07 0.99
CA ARG A 663 8.28 27.27 0.14
C ARG A 663 6.91 27.42 -0.52
N PRO A 664 6.57 28.62 -1.03
CA PRO A 664 5.44 28.78 -1.94
C PRO A 664 5.60 27.92 -3.20
N ARG A 665 4.47 27.45 -3.74
CA ARG A 665 4.38 26.67 -4.99
C ARG A 665 3.30 27.27 -5.91
N ALA A 666 3.33 26.93 -7.19
CA ALA A 666 2.30 27.36 -8.12
C ALA A 666 0.93 26.79 -7.70
N ARG A 667 -0.08 27.65 -7.59
CA ARG A 667 -1.48 27.24 -7.40
C ARG A 667 -2.08 26.89 -8.77
N PRO A 668 -2.66 25.69 -8.96
CA PRO A 668 -3.38 25.33 -10.19
C PRO A 668 -4.58 26.24 -10.47
N PRO A 669 -5.18 26.17 -11.68
CA PRO A 669 -6.39 26.90 -12.00
C PRO A 669 -7.54 26.63 -11.02
N VAL A 670 -8.34 27.64 -10.74
CA VAL A 670 -9.60 27.47 -9.98
C VAL A 670 -10.67 26.98 -10.95
N LEU A 671 -11.12 25.74 -10.79
CA LEU A 671 -12.24 25.21 -11.56
C LEU A 671 -13.57 25.81 -11.05
N PRO A 672 -14.51 26.15 -11.95
CA PRO A 672 -15.85 26.57 -11.55
C PRO A 672 -16.60 25.46 -10.83
N GLU A 673 -17.25 25.78 -9.71
CA GLU A 673 -18.15 24.84 -9.04
C GLU A 673 -19.38 24.57 -9.95
N ARG A 674 -19.68 23.29 -10.13
CA ARG A 674 -20.83 22.75 -10.85
C ARG A 674 -21.96 22.38 -9.88
N ALA A 675 -21.61 22.08 -8.63
CA ALA A 675 -22.51 21.79 -7.54
C ALA A 675 -23.04 23.07 -6.87
N ALA A 676 -24.31 23.07 -6.48
CA ALA A 676 -24.91 24.10 -5.65
C ALA A 676 -24.50 23.89 -4.17
N ARG A 677 -23.39 24.50 -3.76
CA ARG A 677 -22.85 24.45 -2.39
C ARG A 677 -23.36 25.58 -1.49
N GLY A 678 -23.37 25.34 -0.18
CA GLY A 678 -23.37 26.39 0.86
C GLY A 678 -24.62 27.27 1.02
N LEU A 679 -25.74 26.99 0.32
CA LEU A 679 -27.00 27.73 0.54
C LEU A 679 -27.83 27.06 1.64
N ARG A 680 -28.29 27.85 2.63
CA ARG A 680 -29.41 27.41 3.48
C ARG A 680 -30.63 27.18 2.58
N PRO A 681 -31.55 26.25 2.90
CA PRO A 681 -32.76 26.04 2.10
C PRO A 681 -33.60 27.31 1.85
N GLU A 682 -33.46 28.29 2.75
CA GLU A 682 -34.11 29.61 2.74
C GLU A 682 -33.47 30.61 1.76
N GLU A 683 -32.21 30.39 1.36
CA GLU A 683 -31.43 31.25 0.46
C GLU A 683 -31.53 30.81 -1.00
N PHE A 684 -32.29 29.75 -1.29
CA PHE A 684 -32.64 29.31 -2.63
C PHE A 684 -33.61 30.30 -3.29
N ARG A 685 -33.10 31.46 -3.71
CA ARG A 685 -33.84 32.42 -4.55
C ARG A 685 -34.00 31.84 -5.96
N VAL A 686 -35.16 31.24 -6.18
CA VAL A 686 -35.60 30.60 -7.44
C VAL A 686 -35.55 31.54 -8.67
N GLU A 687 -35.38 32.86 -8.49
CA GLU A 687 -35.71 33.86 -9.52
C GLU A 687 -34.55 34.36 -10.40
N GLU A 688 -33.26 34.11 -10.10
CA GLU A 688 -32.14 34.71 -10.87
C GLU A 688 -31.10 33.76 -11.49
N ASN A 689 -31.31 32.44 -11.49
CA ASN A 689 -30.60 31.59 -12.46
C ASN A 689 -31.45 30.41 -12.95
N ARG A 690 -31.60 30.29 -14.28
CA ARG A 690 -32.53 29.35 -14.94
C ARG A 690 -31.98 27.92 -15.01
N SER A 691 -31.70 27.29 -13.87
CA SER A 691 -31.48 25.85 -13.83
C SER A 691 -32.83 25.12 -13.73
N PRO A 692 -33.20 24.23 -14.66
CA PRO A 692 -34.43 23.44 -14.59
C PRO A 692 -34.36 22.25 -13.62
N ILE A 693 -33.33 22.21 -12.77
CA ILE A 693 -33.00 21.09 -11.89
C ILE A 693 -33.65 21.31 -10.51
N ALA A 694 -34.35 20.29 -10.01
CA ALA A 694 -34.99 20.37 -8.70
C ALA A 694 -33.94 20.35 -7.57
N PRO A 695 -34.17 21.03 -6.43
CA PRO A 695 -33.27 20.97 -5.28
C PRO A 695 -32.97 19.51 -4.86
N GLY A 696 -31.69 19.19 -4.63
CA GLY A 696 -31.25 17.83 -4.28
C GLY A 696 -31.23 16.83 -5.45
N THR A 697 -31.34 17.30 -6.70
CA THR A 697 -31.17 16.46 -7.90
C THR A 697 -30.05 16.98 -8.80
N GLY A 698 -29.57 16.12 -9.70
CA GLY A 698 -28.76 16.49 -10.86
C GLY A 698 -29.34 15.85 -12.13
N LEU A 699 -28.70 16.10 -13.27
CA LEU A 699 -29.08 15.53 -14.57
C LEU A 699 -27.99 14.60 -15.08
N VAL A 700 -28.41 13.53 -15.77
CA VAL A 700 -27.50 12.60 -16.44
C VAL A 700 -27.89 12.51 -17.91
N GLY A 701 -26.90 12.73 -18.78
CA GLY A 701 -27.02 12.61 -20.23
C GLY A 701 -26.08 11.56 -20.80
N LEU A 702 -26.58 10.75 -21.72
CA LEU A 702 -25.80 9.80 -22.51
C LEU A 702 -25.94 10.20 -23.99
N LEU A 703 -24.82 10.46 -24.67
CA LEU A 703 -24.86 10.88 -26.08
C LEU A 703 -25.22 9.71 -27.00
N ASN A 704 -24.57 8.54 -26.85
CA ASN A 704 -24.88 7.34 -27.61
C ASN A 704 -24.44 6.06 -26.86
N VAL A 705 -25.40 5.23 -26.43
CA VAL A 705 -25.14 3.95 -25.75
C VAL A 705 -24.30 2.96 -26.58
N TYR A 706 -24.38 3.02 -27.92
CA TYR A 706 -23.63 2.14 -28.81
C TYR A 706 -22.16 2.58 -29.00
N ASP A 707 -21.77 3.76 -28.48
CA ASP A 707 -20.37 4.22 -28.46
C ASP A 707 -19.60 3.50 -27.32
N SER A 708 -19.37 2.20 -27.46
CA SER A 708 -18.79 1.33 -26.43
C SER A 708 -17.38 0.85 -26.80
N THR A 709 -16.57 0.47 -25.81
CA THR A 709 -15.29 -0.24 -26.01
C THR A 709 -15.51 -1.69 -26.51
N LEU A 710 -16.56 -2.36 -26.03
CA LEU A 710 -16.94 -3.69 -26.50
C LEU A 710 -18.18 -3.58 -27.41
N PRO A 711 -18.13 -4.13 -28.64
CA PRO A 711 -19.27 -4.06 -29.56
C PRO A 711 -20.47 -4.82 -28.99
N PHE A 712 -21.66 -4.29 -29.22
CA PHE A 712 -22.91 -4.95 -28.82
C PHE A 712 -23.24 -6.06 -29.83
N PRO A 713 -24.05 -7.08 -29.45
CA PRO A 713 -24.46 -8.14 -30.37
C PRO A 713 -25.12 -7.57 -31.63
N GLU A 714 -24.91 -8.22 -32.78
CA GLU A 714 -25.49 -7.79 -34.05
C GLU A 714 -27.02 -7.73 -33.94
N GLY A 715 -27.62 -6.62 -34.38
CA GLY A 715 -29.06 -6.42 -34.30
C GLY A 715 -29.59 -5.99 -32.94
N ALA A 716 -28.77 -5.90 -31.88
CA ALA A 716 -29.20 -5.40 -30.57
C ALA A 716 -29.87 -4.01 -30.69
N ARG A 717 -30.92 -3.79 -29.91
CA ARG A 717 -31.66 -2.53 -29.82
C ARG A 717 -31.91 -2.18 -28.37
N ILE A 718 -31.14 -1.23 -27.86
CA ILE A 718 -31.31 -0.71 -26.51
C ILE A 718 -32.54 0.20 -26.48
N ARG A 719 -33.44 -0.05 -25.53
CA ARG A 719 -34.70 0.68 -25.34
C ARG A 719 -34.75 1.48 -24.04
N ALA A 720 -33.98 1.08 -23.04
CA ALA A 720 -33.91 1.77 -21.77
C ALA A 720 -32.54 1.64 -21.10
N LEU A 721 -32.25 2.53 -20.16
CA LEU A 721 -31.26 2.30 -19.12
C LEU A 721 -31.98 1.93 -17.83
N ARG A 722 -31.52 0.89 -17.13
CA ARG A 722 -31.86 0.66 -15.72
C ARG A 722 -30.87 1.42 -14.84
N ILE A 723 -31.38 2.06 -13.79
CA ILE A 723 -30.57 2.76 -12.78
C ILE A 723 -30.62 1.93 -11.50
N ILE A 724 -29.46 1.49 -11.04
CA ILE A 724 -29.31 0.68 -9.83
C ILE A 724 -28.41 1.45 -8.87
N GLU A 725 -28.83 1.57 -7.62
CA GLU A 725 -28.05 2.17 -6.53
C GLU A 725 -27.39 1.06 -5.72
N VAL A 726 -26.11 1.25 -5.40
CA VAL A 726 -25.35 0.39 -4.49
C VAL A 726 -25.48 0.97 -3.09
N LEU A 727 -25.89 0.16 -2.12
CA LEU A 727 -26.16 0.64 -0.77
C LEU A 727 -24.90 0.50 0.09
N PRO A 728 -24.48 1.55 0.82
CA PRO A 728 -23.35 1.46 1.75
C PRO A 728 -23.56 0.35 2.79
N LYS A 729 -22.52 -0.47 3.01
CA LYS A 729 -22.56 -1.58 3.97
C LYS A 729 -22.56 -1.07 5.41
N VAL A 730 -23.55 -1.47 6.21
CA VAL A 730 -23.69 -1.08 7.62
C VAL A 730 -23.29 -2.17 8.62
N THR A 731 -22.99 -3.39 8.16
CA THR A 731 -22.43 -4.46 8.99
C THR A 731 -20.91 -4.55 8.83
N PRO A 732 -20.14 -4.89 9.89
CA PRO A 732 -18.68 -4.85 9.84
C PRO A 732 -18.02 -6.01 9.08
N ASN A 733 -18.73 -7.14 8.95
CA ASN A 733 -18.18 -8.40 8.46
C ASN A 733 -18.60 -8.66 7.02
N ALA A 734 -17.64 -8.98 6.16
CA ALA A 734 -17.75 -9.14 4.71
C ALA A 734 -19.08 -9.75 4.21
N ASP A 735 -19.30 -11.04 4.53
CA ASP A 735 -20.43 -11.85 4.10
C ASP A 735 -21.44 -12.12 5.24
N ASP A 736 -21.53 -11.20 6.21
CA ASP A 736 -22.52 -11.24 7.28
C ASP A 736 -23.34 -9.92 7.30
N PRO A 737 -24.61 -9.94 6.84
CA PRO A 737 -25.26 -11.06 6.16
C PRO A 737 -24.75 -11.28 4.73
N ALA A 738 -24.87 -12.52 4.24
CA ALA A 738 -24.67 -12.85 2.85
C ALA A 738 -25.85 -12.30 2.02
N ILE A 739 -25.60 -11.25 1.23
CA ILE A 739 -26.63 -10.57 0.42
C ILE A 739 -27.21 -11.48 -0.67
N GLY A 740 -26.39 -12.37 -1.22
CA GLY A 740 -26.78 -13.39 -2.20
C GLY A 740 -25.70 -14.45 -2.38
N TYR A 741 -25.70 -15.19 -3.50
CA TYR A 741 -24.71 -16.24 -3.76
C TYR A 741 -23.27 -15.73 -3.93
N GLY A 742 -23.09 -14.48 -4.34
CA GLY A 742 -21.78 -13.87 -4.57
C GLY A 742 -21.16 -13.37 -3.26
N SER A 743 -19.88 -13.67 -3.07
CA SER A 743 -19.12 -13.15 -1.94
C SER A 743 -18.76 -11.66 -2.10
N GLN A 744 -18.75 -10.94 -0.98
CA GLN A 744 -18.39 -9.51 -0.85
C GLN A 744 -19.20 -8.57 -1.76
N LYS A 745 -20.49 -8.85 -1.97
CA LYS A 745 -21.36 -8.05 -2.85
C LYS A 745 -22.13 -6.96 -2.10
N GLY A 746 -22.40 -5.86 -2.82
CA GLY A 746 -23.20 -4.74 -2.35
C GLY A 746 -24.68 -5.12 -2.29
N ALA A 747 -25.39 -4.76 -1.22
CA ALA A 747 -26.84 -4.68 -1.26
C ALA A 747 -27.23 -3.59 -2.26
N ARG A 748 -28.35 -3.75 -2.97
CA ARG A 748 -28.73 -2.81 -4.03
C ARG A 748 -30.23 -2.51 -4.05
N ARG A 749 -30.58 -1.39 -4.68
CA ARG A 749 -31.96 -1.04 -5.01
C ARG A 749 -32.09 -0.52 -6.43
N VAL A 750 -33.13 -0.94 -7.13
CA VAL A 750 -33.41 -0.50 -8.49
C VAL A 750 -34.24 0.79 -8.41
N LEU A 751 -33.69 1.90 -8.89
CA LEU A 751 -34.37 3.20 -8.88
C LEU A 751 -35.38 3.34 -10.02
N GLY A 752 -35.26 2.49 -11.04
CA GLY A 752 -36.18 2.39 -12.15
C GLY A 752 -35.49 2.35 -13.51
N THR A 753 -36.26 2.63 -14.55
CA THR A 753 -35.79 2.68 -15.93
C THR A 753 -36.08 4.04 -16.58
N VAL A 754 -35.24 4.41 -17.55
CA VAL A 754 -35.39 5.63 -18.36
C VAL A 754 -35.23 5.28 -19.85
N PRO A 755 -36.03 5.89 -20.76
CA PRO A 755 -36.00 5.54 -22.17
C PRO A 755 -34.68 5.95 -22.83
N VAL A 756 -34.20 5.07 -23.72
CA VAL A 756 -33.13 5.32 -24.68
C VAL A 756 -33.79 5.54 -26.05
N GLU A 757 -33.44 6.63 -26.71
CA GLU A 757 -33.99 7.00 -28.01
C GLU A 757 -33.36 6.18 -29.15
N GLU A 758 -33.96 6.21 -30.34
CA GLU A 758 -33.48 5.43 -31.51
C GLU A 758 -32.05 5.81 -31.97
N ASP A 759 -31.53 6.98 -31.59
CA ASP A 759 -30.13 7.39 -31.83
C ASP A 759 -29.16 6.94 -30.72
N GLY A 760 -29.63 6.17 -29.74
CA GLY A 760 -28.86 5.67 -28.61
C GLY A 760 -28.73 6.66 -27.44
N SER A 761 -29.35 7.84 -27.51
CA SER A 761 -29.23 8.86 -26.46
C SER A 761 -30.21 8.67 -25.29
N ALA A 762 -29.82 9.14 -24.10
CA ALA A 762 -30.66 9.18 -22.91
C ALA A 762 -30.49 10.49 -22.14
N TRP A 763 -31.54 10.95 -21.45
CA TRP A 763 -31.56 12.21 -20.70
C TRP A 763 -32.57 12.12 -19.56
N PHE A 764 -32.10 12.22 -18.32
CA PHE A 764 -32.90 11.96 -17.12
C PHE A 764 -32.43 12.69 -15.86
N THR A 765 -33.32 12.77 -14.86
CA THR A 765 -33.03 13.29 -13.52
C THR A 765 -32.52 12.19 -12.59
N LEU A 766 -31.53 12.50 -11.75
CA LEU A 766 -31.02 11.61 -10.70
C LEU A 766 -31.02 12.35 -9.35
N ARG A 767 -31.39 11.67 -8.25
CA ARG A 767 -31.24 12.25 -6.89
C ARG A 767 -29.75 12.34 -6.56
N ALA A 768 -29.32 13.51 -6.10
CA ALA A 768 -27.92 13.77 -5.82
C ALA A 768 -27.40 12.98 -4.61
N GLY A 769 -26.08 12.76 -4.56
CA GLY A 769 -25.42 12.07 -3.45
C GLY A 769 -25.66 10.57 -3.37
N ARG A 770 -26.14 9.91 -4.45
CA ARG A 770 -26.39 8.47 -4.48
C ARG A 770 -25.42 7.75 -5.44
N PRO A 771 -24.67 6.73 -4.97
CA PRO A 771 -23.81 5.92 -5.83
C PRO A 771 -24.65 4.97 -6.68
N VAL A 772 -24.66 5.20 -7.99
CA VAL A 772 -25.44 4.43 -8.96
C VAL A 772 -24.61 3.90 -10.11
N PHE A 773 -25.08 2.82 -10.72
CA PHE A 773 -24.58 2.30 -11.98
C PHE A 773 -25.73 2.03 -12.96
N PHE A 774 -25.40 1.95 -14.25
CA PHE A 774 -26.37 1.79 -15.33
C PHE A 774 -26.28 0.43 -16.01
N GLN A 775 -27.43 -0.10 -16.44
CA GLN A 775 -27.51 -1.26 -17.32
C GLN A 775 -28.23 -0.90 -18.62
N ALA A 776 -27.67 -1.27 -19.76
CA ALA A 776 -28.30 -1.08 -21.06
C ALA A 776 -29.31 -2.22 -21.32
N LEU A 777 -30.59 -1.88 -21.45
CA LEU A 777 -31.68 -2.85 -21.60
C LEU A 777 -32.16 -2.96 -23.05
N ASP A 778 -32.38 -4.18 -23.53
CA ASP A 778 -32.97 -4.45 -24.86
C ASP A 778 -34.50 -4.25 -24.92
N GLY A 779 -35.12 -4.70 -26.02
CA GLY A 779 -36.57 -4.62 -26.23
C GLY A 779 -37.43 -5.54 -25.35
N ASP A 780 -36.85 -6.62 -24.83
CA ASP A 780 -37.47 -7.48 -23.81
C ASP A 780 -37.12 -6.98 -22.39
N GLY A 781 -36.33 -5.91 -22.32
CA GLY A 781 -35.88 -5.22 -21.13
C GLY A 781 -34.73 -5.92 -20.39
N LEU A 782 -34.07 -6.89 -21.02
CA LEU A 782 -32.98 -7.66 -20.40
C LEU A 782 -31.67 -6.88 -20.44
N ALA A 783 -30.83 -7.01 -19.42
CA ALA A 783 -29.54 -6.33 -19.38
C ALA A 783 -28.57 -6.91 -20.42
N VAL A 784 -28.32 -6.16 -21.49
CA VAL A 784 -27.31 -6.48 -22.51
C VAL A 784 -25.91 -6.26 -21.95
N GLN A 785 -25.71 -5.19 -21.18
CA GLN A 785 -24.43 -4.84 -20.57
C GLN A 785 -24.70 -4.12 -19.23
N SER A 786 -23.82 -4.32 -18.25
CA SER A 786 -23.85 -3.62 -16.96
C SER A 786 -22.55 -2.87 -16.73
N MET A 787 -22.64 -1.64 -16.24
CA MET A 787 -21.50 -1.02 -15.56
C MET A 787 -21.09 -1.87 -14.36
N ARG A 788 -19.80 -1.83 -14.02
CA ARG A 788 -19.18 -2.53 -12.86
C ARG A 788 -18.30 -1.59 -12.06
N SER A 789 -18.84 -0.40 -11.87
CA SER A 789 -18.31 0.77 -11.17
C SER A 789 -19.52 1.68 -10.90
N GLU A 790 -19.41 2.59 -9.94
CA GLU A 790 -20.47 3.54 -9.59
C GLU A 790 -20.08 5.00 -9.88
N THR A 791 -21.12 5.81 -10.09
CA THR A 791 -21.04 7.25 -10.31
C THR A 791 -22.21 7.92 -9.61
N TRP A 792 -22.22 9.25 -9.53
CA TRP A 792 -23.27 10.02 -8.89
C TRP A 792 -23.37 11.40 -9.55
N VAL A 793 -24.31 12.20 -9.05
CA VAL A 793 -24.37 13.65 -9.35
C VAL A 793 -24.38 14.43 -8.04
N GLN A 794 -23.73 15.58 -8.04
CA GLN A 794 -23.90 16.61 -7.02
C GLN A 794 -25.21 17.39 -7.24
N PRO A 795 -25.73 18.10 -6.22
CA PRO A 795 -26.92 18.93 -6.38
C PRO A 795 -26.70 20.01 -7.46
N GLY A 796 -27.53 20.04 -8.50
CA GLY A 796 -27.41 20.96 -9.63
C GLY A 796 -26.44 20.55 -10.73
N GLU A 797 -25.70 19.46 -10.57
CA GLU A 797 -24.76 18.97 -11.59
C GLU A 797 -25.49 18.46 -12.85
N THR A 798 -24.83 18.58 -14.01
CA THR A 798 -25.16 17.81 -15.21
C THR A 798 -23.98 16.93 -15.60
N LEU A 799 -24.08 15.63 -15.32
CA LEU A 799 -23.12 14.62 -15.74
C LEU A 799 -23.43 14.20 -17.19
N THR A 800 -22.40 14.14 -18.05
CA THR A 800 -22.57 13.71 -19.45
C THR A 800 -21.58 12.62 -19.83
N CYS A 801 -22.10 11.45 -20.20
CA CYS A 801 -21.34 10.34 -20.75
C CYS A 801 -21.40 10.37 -22.29
N GLN A 802 -20.26 10.21 -22.95
CA GLN A 802 -20.23 10.05 -24.41
C GLN A 802 -20.84 8.71 -24.83
N GLY A 803 -20.42 7.61 -24.19
CA GLY A 803 -20.93 6.28 -24.46
C GLY A 803 -20.78 5.31 -23.29
N CYS A 804 -21.15 4.04 -23.53
CA CYS A 804 -21.10 2.99 -22.50
C CYS A 804 -19.68 2.44 -22.38
N HIS A 805 -18.89 2.96 -21.42
CA HIS A 805 -17.45 2.71 -21.35
C HIS A 805 -16.75 2.99 -22.71
N ASN A 806 -16.88 4.20 -23.26
CA ASN A 806 -16.10 4.60 -24.44
C ASN A 806 -14.61 4.78 -24.10
N PRO A 807 -13.67 4.62 -25.05
CA PRO A 807 -12.28 5.02 -24.86
C PRO A 807 -12.17 6.52 -24.57
N PRO A 808 -11.34 6.95 -23.59
CA PRO A 808 -11.24 8.35 -23.18
C PRO A 808 -10.46 9.23 -24.16
N ASP A 809 -9.63 8.63 -25.01
CA ASP A 809 -8.86 9.27 -26.09
C ASP A 809 -9.71 9.52 -27.36
N ARG A 810 -10.84 8.81 -27.51
CA ARG A 810 -11.74 8.98 -28.65
C ARG A 810 -12.65 10.19 -28.46
N ALA A 811 -12.24 11.31 -29.04
CA ALA A 811 -13.06 12.53 -29.15
C ALA A 811 -14.50 12.21 -29.63
N PRO A 812 -15.53 12.90 -29.10
CA PRO A 812 -16.90 12.73 -29.57
C PRO A 812 -17.03 13.02 -31.07
N ALA A 813 -17.92 12.30 -31.75
CA ALA A 813 -18.24 12.53 -33.15
C ALA A 813 -19.04 13.85 -33.32
N ASN A 814 -18.35 15.00 -33.20
CA ASN A 814 -18.89 16.37 -33.17
C ASN A 814 -19.47 16.88 -34.51
N GLY A 815 -20.01 16.00 -35.35
CA GLY A 815 -20.67 16.33 -36.62
C GLY A 815 -22.18 16.04 -36.67
N GLY A 816 -22.75 15.47 -35.61
CA GLY A 816 -24.18 15.09 -35.56
C GLY A 816 -25.13 16.21 -35.13
N PRO A 817 -26.44 16.09 -35.42
CA PRO A 817 -27.46 16.93 -34.78
C PRO A 817 -27.56 16.61 -33.28
N THR A 818 -28.04 17.56 -32.46
CA THR A 818 -28.27 17.37 -31.01
C THR A 818 -29.01 16.05 -30.74
N PRO A 819 -28.56 15.18 -29.81
CA PRO A 819 -29.18 13.87 -29.64
C PRO A 819 -30.65 13.97 -29.22
N LEU A 820 -31.47 13.01 -29.63
CA LEU A 820 -32.94 13.04 -29.51
C LEU A 820 -33.40 13.26 -28.07
N ALA A 821 -32.76 12.62 -27.08
CA ALA A 821 -33.18 12.70 -25.68
C ALA A 821 -33.06 14.12 -25.11
N PHE A 822 -32.09 14.91 -25.60
CA PHE A 822 -31.83 16.29 -25.17
C PHE A 822 -32.82 17.29 -25.81
N ARG A 823 -33.68 16.85 -26.73
CA ARG A 823 -34.72 17.69 -27.37
C ARG A 823 -36.04 17.71 -26.60
N ARG A 824 -36.14 16.93 -25.52
CA ARG A 824 -37.30 16.84 -24.61
C ARG A 824 -36.87 17.11 -23.16
N PRO A 825 -37.82 17.36 -22.23
CA PRO A 825 -37.50 17.36 -20.81
C PRO A 825 -36.80 16.07 -20.35
N PRO A 826 -35.95 16.13 -19.31
CA PRO A 826 -35.33 14.95 -18.74
C PRO A 826 -36.41 13.99 -18.21
N SER A 827 -36.22 12.69 -18.45
CA SER A 827 -37.10 11.65 -17.92
C SER A 827 -36.92 11.52 -16.41
N VAL A 828 -38.02 11.28 -15.69
CA VAL A 828 -37.98 10.77 -14.32
C VAL A 828 -37.93 9.23 -14.39
N PRO A 829 -37.04 8.56 -13.63
CA PRO A 829 -36.99 7.09 -13.60
C PRO A 829 -38.36 6.46 -13.28
N GLN A 830 -38.77 5.49 -14.09
CA GLN A 830 -40.02 4.76 -13.92
C GLN A 830 -39.76 3.50 -13.07
N PRO A 831 -40.49 3.29 -11.94
CA PRO A 831 -40.26 2.16 -11.06
C PRO A 831 -40.34 0.79 -11.75
N GLU A 832 -39.53 -0.13 -11.25
CA GLU A 832 -39.58 -1.56 -11.60
C GLU A 832 -40.54 -2.31 -10.65
N PRO A 833 -40.87 -3.60 -10.90
CA PRO A 833 -41.84 -4.34 -10.07
C PRO A 833 -41.53 -4.34 -8.57
N GLU A 834 -42.58 -4.43 -7.76
CA GLU A 834 -42.48 -4.45 -6.29
C GLU A 834 -41.54 -5.58 -5.81
N GLY A 835 -40.64 -5.24 -4.88
CA GLY A 835 -39.56 -6.11 -4.41
C GLY A 835 -38.20 -5.83 -5.06
N SER A 836 -38.11 -4.83 -5.95
CA SER A 836 -36.84 -4.40 -6.56
C SER A 836 -36.17 -3.21 -5.86
N SER A 837 -36.88 -2.52 -4.95
CA SER A 837 -36.41 -1.30 -4.28
C SER A 837 -36.96 -1.18 -2.85
N PRO A 838 -36.13 -1.42 -1.81
CA PRO A 838 -34.89 -2.20 -1.84
C PRO A 838 -35.11 -3.62 -2.39
N PHE A 839 -34.05 -4.25 -2.86
CA PHE A 839 -34.14 -5.57 -3.51
C PHE A 839 -34.60 -6.66 -2.52
N SER A 840 -35.43 -7.63 -2.95
CA SER A 840 -35.90 -8.71 -2.07
C SER A 840 -36.42 -9.89 -2.88
N PHE A 841 -35.72 -11.03 -2.84
CA PHE A 841 -36.16 -12.26 -3.50
C PHE A 841 -37.52 -12.74 -2.97
N ALA A 842 -37.76 -12.59 -1.66
CA ALA A 842 -39.00 -12.99 -1.00
C ALA A 842 -40.24 -12.23 -1.49
N ARG A 843 -40.08 -10.98 -1.96
CA ARG A 843 -41.16 -10.14 -2.51
C ARG A 843 -41.18 -10.11 -4.04
N LEU A 844 -40.02 -10.16 -4.68
CA LEU A 844 -39.89 -10.05 -6.13
C LEU A 844 -40.18 -11.39 -6.83
N VAL A 845 -39.49 -12.46 -6.41
CA VAL A 845 -39.40 -13.72 -7.17
C VAL A 845 -40.26 -14.83 -6.56
N GLN A 846 -40.20 -15.06 -5.25
CA GLN A 846 -40.95 -16.17 -4.64
C GLN A 846 -42.45 -16.15 -4.96
N PRO A 847 -43.16 -14.99 -4.98
CA PRO A 847 -44.58 -14.98 -5.31
C PRO A 847 -44.88 -15.46 -6.74
N VAL A 848 -43.92 -15.38 -7.67
CA VAL A 848 -44.05 -15.96 -9.02
C VAL A 848 -43.91 -17.48 -8.95
N LEU A 849 -42.90 -17.98 -8.24
CA LEU A 849 -42.67 -19.42 -8.06
C LEU A 849 -43.84 -20.09 -7.33
N ASP A 850 -44.35 -19.47 -6.26
CA ASP A 850 -45.52 -19.91 -5.48
C ASP A 850 -46.76 -20.13 -6.38
N ARG A 851 -46.96 -19.30 -7.41
CA ARG A 851 -48.10 -19.39 -8.34
C ARG A 851 -47.87 -20.33 -9.53
N ALA A 852 -46.65 -20.35 -10.08
CA ALA A 852 -46.39 -20.93 -11.41
C ALA A 852 -45.55 -22.22 -11.39
N CYS A 853 -44.87 -22.52 -10.28
CA CYS A 853 -43.85 -23.58 -10.24
C CYS A 853 -44.04 -24.56 -9.08
N VAL A 854 -44.33 -24.07 -7.86
CA VAL A 854 -44.30 -24.87 -6.62
C VAL A 854 -45.16 -26.13 -6.68
N GLN A 855 -46.38 -26.06 -7.25
CA GLN A 855 -47.27 -27.22 -7.32
C GLN A 855 -46.61 -28.39 -8.08
N CYS A 856 -46.24 -28.18 -9.35
CA CYS A 856 -45.64 -29.23 -10.18
C CYS A 856 -44.31 -29.74 -9.60
N HIS A 857 -43.52 -28.86 -9.00
CA HIS A 857 -42.26 -29.22 -8.33
C HIS A 857 -42.45 -29.98 -7.01
N THR A 858 -43.62 -29.91 -6.38
CA THR A 858 -43.98 -30.73 -5.21
C THR A 858 -44.55 -32.09 -5.62
N GLU A 859 -45.28 -32.13 -6.75
CA GLU A 859 -45.93 -33.35 -7.27
C GLU A 859 -44.98 -34.26 -8.08
N THR A 860 -43.88 -33.72 -8.61
CA THR A 860 -42.95 -34.45 -9.50
C THR A 860 -41.75 -35.01 -8.74
N PRO A 861 -41.52 -36.33 -8.72
CA PRO A 861 -40.31 -36.93 -8.15
C PRO A 861 -39.04 -36.36 -8.80
N ASP A 862 -37.98 -36.19 -8.00
CA ASP A 862 -36.68 -35.65 -8.40
C ASP A 862 -36.66 -34.19 -8.91
N ALA A 863 -37.80 -33.47 -8.85
CA ALA A 863 -37.84 -32.04 -9.10
C ALA A 863 -37.21 -31.24 -7.93
N PRO A 864 -36.51 -30.12 -8.20
CA PRO A 864 -35.99 -29.26 -7.14
C PRO A 864 -37.14 -28.57 -6.39
N ASP A 865 -37.07 -28.50 -5.07
CA ASP A 865 -38.04 -27.77 -4.23
C ASP A 865 -37.96 -26.26 -4.53
N LEU A 866 -39.03 -25.70 -5.08
CA LEU A 866 -39.18 -24.27 -5.38
C LEU A 866 -40.09 -23.53 -4.38
N SER A 867 -40.44 -24.18 -3.26
CA SER A 867 -41.14 -23.54 -2.15
C SER A 867 -40.18 -22.70 -1.29
N ARG A 868 -40.72 -22.09 -0.23
CA ARG A 868 -39.91 -21.42 0.79
C ARG A 868 -39.09 -22.43 1.61
N GLY A 869 -39.61 -23.65 1.79
CA GLY A 869 -39.09 -24.63 2.75
C GLY A 869 -39.14 -24.12 4.20
N ASP A 870 -38.44 -24.81 5.09
CA ASP A 870 -38.22 -24.39 6.47
C ASP A 870 -37.08 -23.36 6.55
N PHE A 871 -37.31 -22.17 5.99
CA PHE A 871 -36.28 -21.15 5.84
C PHE A 871 -35.85 -20.52 7.17
N GLU A 872 -36.70 -20.51 8.20
CA GLU A 872 -36.36 -19.94 9.52
C GLU A 872 -35.25 -20.74 10.23
N HIS A 873 -35.05 -22.00 9.86
CA HIS A 873 -33.98 -22.88 10.34
C HIS A 873 -32.86 -23.12 9.32
N ALA A 874 -32.89 -22.42 8.18
CA ALA A 874 -31.90 -22.56 7.11
C ALA A 874 -30.82 -21.47 7.17
N ASP A 875 -29.63 -21.79 6.66
CA ASP A 875 -28.52 -20.83 6.56
C ASP A 875 -28.95 -19.55 5.83
N HIS A 876 -28.56 -18.41 6.43
CA HIS A 876 -28.91 -17.04 5.99
C HIS A 876 -30.41 -16.76 5.80
N TYR A 877 -31.31 -17.58 6.35
CA TYR A 877 -32.77 -17.52 6.14
C TYR A 877 -33.20 -17.64 4.67
N TRP A 878 -32.36 -18.21 3.81
CA TRP A 878 -32.67 -18.36 2.40
C TRP A 878 -33.80 -19.38 2.19
N TYR A 879 -34.59 -19.16 1.14
CA TYR A 879 -35.63 -20.10 0.73
C TYR A 879 -35.04 -21.35 0.06
N ALA A 880 -35.76 -22.48 0.14
CA ALA A 880 -35.39 -23.71 -0.58
C ALA A 880 -35.29 -23.46 -2.10
N SER A 881 -36.24 -22.72 -2.65
CA SER A 881 -36.22 -22.21 -4.02
C SER A 881 -34.94 -21.48 -4.40
N TYR A 882 -34.45 -20.57 -3.55
CA TYR A 882 -33.23 -19.82 -3.78
C TYR A 882 -32.04 -20.80 -3.86
N ARG A 883 -31.80 -21.59 -2.81
CA ARG A 883 -30.71 -22.59 -2.80
C ARG A 883 -30.74 -23.51 -4.03
N ASN A 884 -31.91 -23.97 -4.45
CA ASN A 884 -32.08 -24.89 -5.56
C ASN A 884 -32.00 -24.23 -6.96
N LEU A 885 -32.21 -22.92 -7.06
CA LEU A 885 -32.08 -22.17 -8.32
C LEU A 885 -30.64 -21.72 -8.62
N ARG A 886 -29.71 -21.83 -7.67
CA ARG A 886 -28.31 -21.38 -7.79
C ARG A 886 -27.65 -21.77 -9.11
N ASP A 887 -27.73 -23.05 -9.50
CA ASP A 887 -27.08 -23.58 -10.70
C ASP A 887 -27.77 -23.17 -12.02
N PHE A 888 -28.92 -22.49 -11.92
CA PHE A 888 -29.66 -21.92 -13.04
C PHE A 888 -29.55 -20.39 -13.10
N ALA A 889 -29.20 -19.74 -11.98
CA ALA A 889 -29.12 -18.30 -11.80
C ALA A 889 -27.89 -17.67 -12.51
N PHE A 890 -27.76 -16.35 -12.42
CA PHE A 890 -26.56 -15.61 -12.85
C PHE A 890 -26.03 -14.75 -11.70
N PHE A 891 -24.75 -14.89 -11.37
CA PHE A 891 -24.08 -14.09 -10.35
C PHE A 891 -22.55 -14.18 -10.52
N TYR A 892 -21.82 -13.19 -10.02
CA TYR A 892 -20.37 -13.26 -9.88
C TYR A 892 -19.98 -13.86 -8.51
N GLU A 893 -19.47 -15.09 -8.52
CA GLU A 893 -19.22 -15.91 -7.32
C GLU A 893 -18.03 -15.42 -6.45
N ARG A 894 -16.90 -15.12 -7.10
CA ARG A 894 -15.60 -14.92 -6.45
C ARG A 894 -15.38 -13.48 -5.93
N ALA A 895 -14.79 -13.39 -4.74
CA ALA A 895 -14.36 -12.14 -4.12
C ALA A 895 -12.93 -11.74 -4.54
N ASP A 896 -12.03 -12.71 -4.75
CA ASP A 896 -10.63 -12.46 -5.11
C ASP A 896 -10.51 -11.91 -6.54
N TRP A 897 -11.15 -12.59 -7.51
CA TRP A 897 -11.01 -12.29 -8.93
C TRP A 897 -12.25 -12.70 -9.74
N THR A 898 -12.72 -11.80 -10.60
CA THR A 898 -13.75 -12.07 -11.63
C THR A 898 -13.34 -11.41 -12.96
N PRO A 899 -13.94 -11.70 -14.13
CA PRO A 899 -13.67 -10.89 -15.33
C PRO A 899 -13.92 -9.41 -15.01
N PRO A 900 -13.09 -8.44 -15.43
CA PRO A 900 -13.22 -7.05 -14.98
C PRO A 900 -14.33 -6.23 -15.67
N ARG A 901 -14.82 -6.72 -16.82
CA ARG A 901 -15.85 -6.12 -17.68
C ARG A 901 -17.01 -7.11 -17.85
N THR A 902 -18.23 -6.63 -18.14
CA THR A 902 -19.29 -7.50 -18.68
C THR A 902 -19.13 -7.64 -20.19
N GLU A 903 -19.26 -8.86 -20.72
CA GLU A 903 -19.34 -9.08 -22.17
C GLU A 903 -20.78 -8.80 -22.65
N PRO A 904 -20.99 -7.88 -23.63
CA PRO A 904 -22.32 -7.55 -24.14
C PRO A 904 -23.10 -8.78 -24.65
N GLY A 905 -24.32 -8.97 -24.16
CA GLY A 905 -25.16 -10.12 -24.47
C GLY A 905 -24.81 -11.41 -23.72
N ARG A 906 -23.85 -11.37 -22.77
CA ARG A 906 -23.51 -12.50 -21.88
C ARG A 906 -23.48 -12.08 -20.41
N PHE A 907 -24.50 -11.35 -20.00
CA PHE A 907 -24.70 -10.90 -18.62
C PHE A 907 -26.14 -11.19 -18.17
N GLY A 908 -26.36 -11.29 -16.85
CA GLY A 908 -27.70 -11.30 -16.26
C GLY A 908 -28.59 -12.42 -16.79
N ALA A 909 -29.83 -12.06 -17.14
CA ALA A 909 -30.80 -12.98 -17.72
C ALA A 909 -30.28 -13.66 -19.01
N HIS A 910 -29.58 -12.95 -19.90
CA HIS A 910 -29.06 -13.55 -21.16
C HIS A 910 -28.08 -14.70 -20.91
N ALA A 911 -27.26 -14.59 -19.86
CA ALA A 911 -26.30 -15.63 -19.46
C ALA A 911 -26.89 -16.71 -18.54
N SER A 912 -28.11 -16.53 -18.01
CA SER A 912 -28.76 -17.45 -17.09
C SER A 912 -29.39 -18.65 -17.80
N ARG A 913 -29.13 -19.86 -17.28
CA ARG A 913 -29.81 -21.09 -17.71
C ARG A 913 -31.30 -21.08 -17.37
N LEU A 914 -31.71 -20.42 -16.28
CA LEU A 914 -33.11 -20.27 -15.89
C LEU A 914 -33.90 -19.52 -16.95
N TYR A 915 -33.40 -18.37 -17.41
CA TYR A 915 -34.07 -17.58 -18.44
C TYR A 915 -34.17 -18.36 -19.76
N GLN A 916 -33.09 -19.04 -20.17
CA GLN A 916 -33.09 -19.88 -21.39
C GLN A 916 -34.16 -20.98 -21.30
N LEU A 917 -34.25 -21.69 -20.18
CA LEU A 917 -35.26 -22.72 -19.93
C LEU A 917 -36.71 -22.17 -19.91
N LEU A 918 -36.93 -20.98 -19.35
CA LEU A 918 -38.25 -20.33 -19.35
C LEU A 918 -38.65 -19.80 -20.73
N ARG A 919 -37.69 -19.27 -21.50
CA ARG A 919 -37.90 -18.75 -22.87
C ARG A 919 -38.19 -19.88 -23.86
N ASP A 920 -37.44 -20.97 -23.79
CA ASP A 920 -37.58 -22.11 -24.69
C ASP A 920 -38.79 -22.99 -24.33
N GLY A 921 -39.32 -22.82 -23.11
CA GLY A 921 -40.57 -23.39 -22.62
C GLY A 921 -40.35 -24.55 -21.64
N HIS A 922 -41.04 -24.51 -20.50
CA HIS A 922 -40.89 -25.49 -19.42
C HIS A 922 -42.23 -26.16 -19.08
N HIS A 923 -42.41 -27.42 -19.47
CA HIS A 923 -43.61 -28.25 -19.21
C HIS A 923 -44.98 -27.59 -19.45
N GLY A 924 -45.06 -26.65 -20.41
CA GLY A 924 -46.29 -25.94 -20.73
C GLY A 924 -46.62 -24.74 -19.82
N VAL A 925 -45.74 -24.38 -18.89
CA VAL A 925 -45.84 -23.13 -18.12
C VAL A 925 -45.61 -21.94 -19.05
N ALA A 926 -46.55 -20.99 -19.07
CA ALA A 926 -46.45 -19.73 -19.77
C ALA A 926 -46.61 -18.59 -18.75
N LEU A 927 -45.51 -17.89 -18.44
CA LEU A 927 -45.52 -16.80 -17.47
C LEU A 927 -46.13 -15.52 -18.09
N PRO A 928 -46.94 -14.76 -17.34
CA PRO A 928 -47.27 -13.37 -17.68
C PRO A 928 -46.00 -12.53 -17.87
N PRO A 929 -46.02 -11.48 -18.71
CA PRO A 929 -44.84 -10.63 -18.92
C PRO A 929 -44.27 -10.00 -17.64
N GLU A 930 -45.10 -9.61 -16.68
CA GLU A 930 -44.64 -9.11 -15.37
C GLU A 930 -43.93 -10.20 -14.54
N ASP A 931 -44.41 -11.43 -14.59
CA ASP A 931 -43.84 -12.55 -13.83
C ASP A 931 -42.50 -12.98 -14.40
N LEU A 932 -42.36 -13.01 -15.74
CA LEU A 932 -41.07 -13.18 -16.38
C LEU A 932 -40.13 -12.00 -16.06
N ARG A 933 -40.63 -10.76 -16.07
CA ARG A 933 -39.86 -9.55 -15.71
C ARG A 933 -39.30 -9.62 -14.29
N ARG A 934 -40.08 -10.10 -13.31
CA ARG A 934 -39.64 -10.28 -11.93
C ARG A 934 -38.44 -11.25 -11.82
N ILE A 935 -38.47 -12.35 -12.58
CA ILE A 935 -37.37 -13.32 -12.63
C ILE A 935 -36.15 -12.74 -13.35
N THR A 936 -36.33 -12.09 -14.52
CA THR A 936 -35.19 -11.57 -15.29
C THR A 936 -34.52 -10.37 -14.63
N LEU A 937 -35.29 -9.52 -13.94
CA LEU A 937 -34.74 -8.44 -13.12
C LEU A 937 -33.85 -8.97 -11.98
N TRP A 938 -34.21 -10.07 -11.35
CA TRP A 938 -33.38 -10.74 -10.34
C TRP A 938 -32.07 -11.26 -10.92
N LEU A 939 -32.13 -11.95 -12.06
CA LEU A 939 -30.95 -12.45 -12.77
C LEU A 939 -30.00 -11.32 -13.20
N ASP A 940 -30.55 -10.20 -13.70
CA ASP A 940 -29.79 -9.00 -14.07
C ASP A 940 -29.14 -8.29 -12.86
N CYS A 941 -29.62 -8.54 -11.64
CA CYS A 941 -29.13 -7.94 -10.38
C CYS A 941 -28.20 -8.89 -9.60
N ASN A 942 -27.42 -9.72 -10.29
CA ASN A 942 -26.55 -10.78 -9.72
C ASN A 942 -27.28 -11.79 -8.81
N SER A 943 -28.59 -11.94 -8.99
CA SER A 943 -29.40 -12.92 -8.25
C SER A 943 -29.34 -12.77 -6.73
N ASP A 944 -29.27 -11.54 -6.20
CA ASP A 944 -29.28 -11.29 -4.75
C ASP A 944 -30.55 -11.82 -4.04
N PHE A 945 -30.49 -12.01 -2.72
CA PHE A 945 -31.63 -12.37 -1.88
C PHE A 945 -32.15 -11.18 -1.06
N PHE A 946 -31.23 -10.44 -0.43
CA PHE A 946 -31.51 -9.29 0.44
C PHE A 946 -31.23 -7.94 -0.25
N GLY A 947 -31.88 -6.88 0.25
CA GLY A 947 -31.69 -5.50 -0.23
C GLY A 947 -31.25 -4.53 0.86
N ALA A 948 -31.07 -5.02 2.09
CA ALA A 948 -30.49 -4.30 3.21
C ALA A 948 -29.62 -5.25 4.04
N TYR A 949 -28.65 -4.69 4.78
CA TYR A 949 -27.69 -5.47 5.58
C TYR A 949 -28.19 -5.87 6.97
N THR A 950 -29.40 -5.46 7.37
CA THR A 950 -29.94 -5.73 8.72
C THR A 950 -31.32 -6.38 8.65
N ARG A 951 -31.77 -6.95 9.78
CA ARG A 951 -33.12 -7.55 9.93
C ARG A 951 -33.44 -8.60 8.86
N THR A 952 -32.47 -9.47 8.56
CA THR A 952 -32.57 -10.48 7.48
C THR A 952 -33.74 -11.45 7.64
N LEU A 953 -34.07 -11.89 8.85
CA LEU A 953 -35.26 -12.73 9.09
C LEU A 953 -36.55 -12.02 8.67
N GLU A 954 -36.68 -10.72 8.94
CA GLU A 954 -37.86 -9.94 8.56
C GLU A 954 -37.93 -9.74 7.03
N GLN A 955 -36.78 -9.48 6.38
CA GLN A 955 -36.68 -9.45 4.92
C GLN A 955 -37.08 -10.81 4.30
N ALA A 956 -36.64 -11.92 4.89
CA ALA A 956 -36.99 -13.28 4.46
C ALA A 956 -38.48 -13.57 4.67
N GLN A 957 -39.09 -13.11 5.76
CA GLN A 957 -40.54 -13.16 5.98
C GLN A 957 -41.35 -12.25 5.03
N GLY A 958 -40.67 -11.43 4.20
CA GLY A 958 -41.29 -10.57 3.18
C GLY A 958 -41.60 -9.14 3.65
N ALA A 959 -41.08 -8.71 4.81
CA ALA A 959 -41.21 -7.32 5.25
C ALA A 959 -40.38 -6.36 4.38
N LEU A 960 -40.83 -5.11 4.28
CA LEU A 960 -40.02 -4.03 3.74
C LEU A 960 -39.03 -3.55 4.83
N VAL A 961 -37.74 -3.66 4.54
CA VAL A 961 -36.66 -3.10 5.37
C VAL A 961 -35.92 -2.08 4.51
N GLU A 962 -36.01 -0.81 4.89
CA GLU A 962 -35.24 0.27 4.27
C GLU A 962 -33.76 0.21 4.71
N PRO A 963 -32.81 0.67 3.88
CA PRO A 963 -31.41 0.76 4.27
C PRO A 963 -31.20 1.79 5.37
N GLU A 964 -30.23 1.54 6.26
CA GLU A 964 -29.91 2.40 7.40
C GLU A 964 -29.02 3.60 7.03
N LEU A 965 -28.39 3.57 5.85
CA LEU A 965 -27.66 4.67 5.23
C LEU A 965 -28.16 4.88 3.78
N GLU A 966 -28.21 6.14 3.34
CA GLU A 966 -28.48 6.56 1.95
C GLU A 966 -27.36 7.45 1.40
#